data_AF-A0AAW1R0A0-F1
#
_entry.id   AF-A0AAW1R0A0-F1
#
_cell.length_a   1.000
_cell.length_b   1.000
_cell.length_c   1.000
_cell.angle_alpha   90.00
_cell.angle_beta   90.00
_cell.angle_gamma   90.00
#
_symmetry.space_group_name_H-M   'P 1'
#
loop_
_entity.id
_entity.type
_entity.pdbx_description
1 polymer ?
#
loop_
_entity_poly.entity_id
_entity_poly.type
_entity_poly.pdbx_seq_one_letter_code
_entity_poly.pdbx_strand_id
1 'polypeptide(L)'
;MAFAWRSKGLLRSAPLWRTLGSDFPLGVSGAWAALAGALASVPQLTNLAHCRHSSASTTPEPRFIRDFAIIAHVDHGKTTLMDRLLAHCGVALAGEERYMDSNALEKERGITISAKYTSIRYKGHVVNAVDTPGHADFGGEVERILGMVDGAVLLVDANEGPLSQTKFVVEKALRHGLHPLVVLNKVDRPSATEERCGQVASQLFDLFAQLGASEEQLDFPVLYASARQGWASRELPSPGSTPDTGMAPLLDAILEHVPPPAGNPAAPLALLVAMVERDAFLGPIATGRIADGTARPGDRVRVMHHAGGVGAEVRLTKIWKRVGTGRQDMEVAGAGDIVSLTGAGAAAIADTIAGLDRVEPLAPGPIEPPTLSMVFSPNDSPLAGREGTHLTGSKIGVRLVAEAASSVSLRVLPAGAGGEAFEVQARGELQLGLLIENMRREGFELSVSPPEVVYRRDGGQRLEPIEEIVCEVEDQHAGAVIEGLTVRKGELLEMLPTEVEGKQRLVFEAPSRGLIGFRSAFATLTRGTGLMHRAFVRYGPFRGPLDRVRKGALVSTAEGRTTVHALGSLEARGSLFAEPQTEVYMGMLVGESARDGDMDVNPVREKKLTNVRSAGNDEKVFLAPPRVFTLEDAIGYVNGDELIEVTPGSIRLRKRVLDPMSRIPRVPGGGTHRAGQGAFGNMCRGGRMFAPTKTWRRWHRKININLKRYAVASALAASAVPALVMARGHRIDAVPELPLVVEVGAENLTKTSKAVELLKKLGCEADIDRAKASRNLRRGKGKMRNRRYVTRKGPLVVYSESGGIDKAFRNLPGVEVQCVERLNLLQLAPGGHLGRFIVWTKSAFERLNEIFGTTEEASKQKSGYKLPRAPMTNADLTRLINSDEIQSVVRPARSGRTARPLKKNALKNLGALLKLNPYAKTARRVELLAEERRRKAKAEKMAAIREGRSGGGRKRAEGEKEVGKAFIKQLRTDSEYQGEDYEVFSSWLGQTA
;
A
#
# COMPACT_ATOMS: atom_id res chain seq x y z
N MET A 1 55.88 -15.63 14.96
CA MET A 1 54.99 -16.54 15.72
C MET A 1 53.64 -16.59 15.00
N ALA A 2 52.91 -17.69 14.81
CA ALA A 2 53.16 -19.13 14.83
C ALA A 2 51.81 -19.80 15.21
N PHE A 3 51.28 -20.69 14.35
CA PHE A 3 50.42 -21.84 14.65
C PHE A 3 49.10 -21.66 15.47
N ALA A 4 48.09 -22.55 15.41
CA ALA A 4 47.57 -23.44 14.36
C ALA A 4 46.30 -24.17 14.90
N TRP A 5 45.54 -24.82 14.01
CA TRP A 5 44.76 -26.05 14.29
C TRP A 5 43.51 -25.94 15.21
N ARG A 6 42.51 -26.86 15.16
CA ARG A 6 42.19 -27.91 14.16
C ARG A 6 40.67 -28.20 14.13
N SER A 7 40.23 -28.90 13.09
CA SER A 7 38.93 -29.56 12.98
C SER A 7 38.95 -31.05 13.39
N LYS A 8 37.74 -31.59 13.62
CA LYS A 8 37.32 -33.00 13.43
C LYS A 8 36.01 -32.93 12.61
N GLY A 9 35.62 -33.83 11.71
CA GLY A 9 35.94 -35.24 11.52
C GLY A 9 34.62 -36.02 11.69
N LEU A 10 34.09 -36.74 10.69
CA LEU A 10 34.70 -37.91 10.05
C LEU A 10 34.47 -38.03 8.52
N LEU A 11 35.13 -39.01 7.91
CA LEU A 11 35.06 -39.39 6.49
C LEU A 11 34.90 -40.92 6.34
N ARG A 12 34.23 -41.35 5.26
CA ARG A 12 34.43 -42.61 4.51
C ARG A 12 34.01 -42.37 3.04
N SER A 13 34.67 -42.87 2.01
CA SER A 13 36.01 -43.49 1.89
C SER A 13 36.44 -43.57 0.42
N ALA A 14 37.73 -43.31 0.13
CA ALA A 14 38.46 -43.69 -1.09
C ALA A 14 39.47 -44.82 -0.70
N PRO A 15 40.51 -45.27 -1.48
CA PRO A 15 41.13 -44.81 -2.74
C PRO A 15 41.06 -45.93 -3.84
N LEU A 16 41.94 -46.17 -4.84
CA LEU A 16 43.27 -45.67 -5.26
C LEU A 16 43.41 -45.70 -6.82
N TRP A 17 44.54 -46.17 -7.39
CA TRP A 17 44.90 -46.09 -8.81
C TRP A 17 46.00 -47.12 -9.20
N ARG A 18 45.99 -47.56 -10.48
CA ARG A 18 47.03 -48.32 -11.23
C ARG A 18 47.57 -49.66 -10.69
N THR A 19 47.49 -50.73 -11.51
CA THR A 19 48.62 -51.57 -11.98
C THR A 19 48.14 -52.63 -13.00
N LEU A 20 49.05 -53.09 -13.89
CA LEU A 20 48.87 -54.16 -14.90
C LEU A 20 47.85 -53.83 -16.02
N GLY A 21 47.95 -54.35 -17.25
CA GLY A 21 48.99 -55.18 -17.90
C GLY A 21 48.47 -55.73 -19.24
N SER A 22 49.34 -55.97 -20.24
CA SER A 22 49.15 -56.82 -21.45
C SER A 22 47.69 -57.06 -21.93
N ASP A 23 47.22 -56.51 -23.06
CA ASP A 23 47.60 -56.95 -24.41
C ASP A 23 47.15 -55.98 -25.53
N PHE A 24 47.88 -55.99 -26.65
CA PHE A 24 47.54 -55.25 -27.87
C PHE A 24 48.05 -56.04 -29.10
N PRO A 25 47.19 -56.48 -30.04
CA PRO A 25 47.63 -56.98 -31.34
C PRO A 25 48.06 -55.82 -32.25
N LEU A 26 49.02 -56.08 -33.15
CA LEU A 26 49.70 -55.07 -33.97
C LEU A 26 49.19 -55.01 -35.43
N GLY A 27 49.14 -53.79 -35.97
CA GLY A 27 49.25 -53.50 -37.40
C GLY A 27 48.02 -53.76 -38.28
N VAL A 28 48.00 -53.42 -39.57
CA VAL A 28 48.95 -52.63 -40.42
C VAL A 28 48.14 -51.73 -41.36
N SER A 29 48.79 -50.73 -41.97
CA SER A 29 48.25 -49.77 -42.95
C SER A 29 47.49 -50.36 -44.15
N GLY A 30 46.51 -49.61 -44.70
CA GLY A 30 46.19 -49.67 -46.14
C GLY A 30 44.72 -49.61 -46.54
N ALA A 31 44.01 -48.48 -46.34
CA ALA A 31 42.59 -48.36 -46.75
C ALA A 31 42.13 -46.93 -47.13
N TRP A 32 42.96 -46.15 -47.85
CA TRP A 32 42.58 -44.81 -48.35
C TRP A 32 42.39 -44.74 -49.89
N ALA A 33 42.25 -45.90 -50.55
CA ALA A 33 42.19 -46.00 -52.02
C ALA A 33 40.97 -46.77 -52.57
N ALA A 34 40.01 -47.16 -51.72
CA ALA A 34 38.96 -48.13 -52.06
C ALA A 34 37.51 -47.60 -51.96
N LEU A 35 37.32 -46.27 -51.97
CA LEU A 35 35.99 -45.64 -51.86
C LEU A 35 35.78 -44.49 -52.86
N ALA A 36 36.43 -44.60 -54.02
CA ALA A 36 36.40 -43.61 -55.11
C ALA A 36 35.88 -44.17 -56.45
N GLY A 37 35.24 -45.36 -56.44
CA GLY A 37 35.00 -46.16 -57.65
C GLY A 37 33.56 -46.59 -57.94
N ALA A 38 32.55 -46.10 -57.21
CA ALA A 38 31.18 -46.64 -57.30
C ALA A 38 30.06 -45.60 -57.09
N LEU A 39 29.97 -44.59 -57.97
CA LEU A 39 28.72 -43.87 -58.31
C LEU A 39 28.95 -42.95 -59.53
N ALA A 40 29.24 -43.56 -60.68
CA ALA A 40 29.59 -42.85 -61.91
C ALA A 40 28.78 -43.37 -63.11
N SER A 41 27.48 -43.08 -63.15
CA SER A 41 26.61 -43.45 -64.27
C SER A 41 25.42 -42.50 -64.44
N VAL A 42 25.43 -41.78 -65.57
CA VAL A 42 24.32 -41.07 -66.23
C VAL A 42 23.90 -39.69 -65.63
N PRO A 43 23.65 -38.64 -66.44
CA PRO A 43 23.67 -37.25 -65.94
C PRO A 43 22.42 -36.39 -66.27
N GLN A 44 22.24 -35.28 -65.53
CA GLN A 44 21.83 -33.95 -66.03
C GLN A 44 21.71 -32.94 -64.87
N LEU A 45 22.49 -31.84 -64.90
CA LEU A 45 22.20 -30.57 -64.19
C LEU A 45 23.24 -29.47 -64.49
N THR A 46 23.43 -29.13 -65.76
CA THR A 46 24.29 -28.01 -66.18
C THR A 46 23.59 -26.66 -65.99
N ASN A 47 23.57 -26.12 -64.76
CA ASN A 47 23.44 -24.68 -64.48
C ASN A 47 23.68 -24.30 -62.98
N LEU A 48 24.82 -24.72 -62.41
CA LEU A 48 25.26 -24.31 -61.08
C LEU A 48 26.66 -23.66 -61.12
N ALA A 49 26.76 -22.52 -61.82
CA ALA A 49 28.03 -21.84 -62.08
C ALA A 49 27.94 -20.31 -61.99
N HIS A 50 27.27 -19.75 -60.97
CA HIS A 50 27.31 -18.30 -60.69
C HIS A 50 27.31 -17.86 -59.21
N CYS A 51 27.47 -18.79 -58.25
CA CYS A 51 27.53 -18.47 -56.81
C CYS A 51 28.92 -18.72 -56.18
N ARG A 52 29.98 -18.13 -56.76
CA ARG A 52 31.25 -17.99 -56.03
C ARG A 52 31.11 -16.88 -54.99
N HIS A 53 31.53 -17.16 -53.75
CA HIS A 53 31.47 -16.18 -52.66
C HIS A 53 32.37 -14.98 -52.94
N SER A 54 31.82 -13.77 -52.95
CA SER A 54 32.57 -12.52 -52.83
C SER A 54 32.49 -12.01 -51.39
N SER A 55 33.60 -12.06 -50.67
CA SER A 55 33.73 -11.49 -49.33
C SER A 55 33.93 -9.98 -49.39
N ALA A 56 32.86 -9.23 -49.67
CA ALA A 56 32.82 -7.77 -49.63
C ALA A 56 31.71 -7.31 -48.70
N SER A 57 32.02 -6.42 -47.75
CA SER A 57 31.10 -5.91 -46.73
C SER A 57 30.18 -4.81 -47.27
N THR A 58 29.47 -5.12 -48.36
CA THR A 58 28.49 -4.23 -48.97
C THR A 58 27.24 -4.15 -48.10
N THR A 59 26.91 -2.95 -47.61
CA THR A 59 25.63 -2.67 -46.94
C THR A 59 24.48 -2.98 -47.91
N PRO A 60 23.42 -3.70 -47.50
CA PRO A 60 22.30 -3.98 -48.40
C PRO A 60 21.64 -2.66 -48.82
N GLU A 61 21.48 -2.45 -50.14
CA GLU A 61 20.74 -1.29 -50.63
C GLU A 61 19.26 -1.39 -50.24
N PRO A 62 18.56 -0.27 -49.95
CA PRO A 62 17.17 -0.28 -49.47
C PRO A 62 16.21 -1.11 -50.34
N ARG A 63 16.42 -1.14 -51.67
CA ARG A 63 15.66 -1.96 -52.63
C ARG A 63 15.60 -3.46 -52.31
N PHE A 64 16.60 -4.00 -51.61
CA PHE A 64 16.67 -5.41 -51.20
C PHE A 64 16.13 -5.67 -49.78
N ILE A 65 15.69 -4.64 -49.08
CA ILE A 65 15.07 -4.77 -47.74
C ILE A 65 13.55 -4.83 -47.89
N ARG A 66 12.87 -5.53 -46.97
CA ARG A 66 11.41 -5.52 -46.79
C ARG A 66 11.09 -5.55 -45.31
N ASP A 67 10.41 -4.52 -44.80
CA ASP A 67 10.03 -4.41 -43.40
C ASP A 67 8.52 -4.62 -43.26
N PHE A 68 8.09 -5.67 -42.53
CA PHE A 68 6.67 -5.98 -42.37
C PHE A 68 6.26 -6.30 -40.93
N ALA A 69 5.10 -5.78 -40.52
CA ALA A 69 4.46 -6.14 -39.26
C ALA A 69 3.56 -7.36 -39.45
N ILE A 70 3.53 -8.28 -38.48
CA ILE A 70 2.52 -9.36 -38.47
C ILE A 70 1.42 -8.99 -37.49
N ILE A 71 0.19 -8.92 -37.98
CA ILE A 71 -1.03 -8.58 -37.24
C ILE A 71 -1.90 -9.84 -37.16
N ALA A 72 -2.37 -10.21 -35.97
CA ALA A 72 -3.15 -11.44 -35.77
C ALA A 72 -4.01 -11.35 -34.52
N HIS A 73 -5.11 -12.11 -34.46
CA HIS A 73 -5.85 -12.33 -33.22
C HIS A 73 -5.12 -13.33 -32.30
N VAL A 74 -5.53 -13.39 -31.04
CA VAL A 74 -5.21 -14.50 -30.12
C VAL A 74 -5.58 -15.83 -30.81
N ASP A 75 -4.74 -16.84 -30.67
CA ASP A 75 -4.91 -18.18 -31.26
C ASP A 75 -5.11 -18.26 -32.80
N HIS A 76 -4.97 -17.17 -33.58
CA HIS A 76 -4.86 -17.24 -35.05
C HIS A 76 -3.53 -17.87 -35.53
N GLY A 77 -2.64 -18.29 -34.63
CA GLY A 77 -1.43 -19.04 -34.94
C GLY A 77 -0.21 -18.19 -35.35
N LYS A 78 -0.18 -16.91 -34.93
CA LYS A 78 0.86 -15.93 -35.25
C LYS A 78 2.29 -16.45 -35.05
N THR A 79 2.61 -16.85 -33.82
CA THR A 79 3.93 -17.34 -33.42
C THR A 79 4.30 -18.60 -34.18
N THR A 80 3.33 -19.50 -34.39
CA THR A 80 3.51 -20.73 -35.18
C THR A 80 3.84 -20.42 -36.65
N LEU A 81 3.23 -19.39 -37.25
CA LEU A 81 3.57 -18.97 -38.61
C LEU A 81 5.00 -18.41 -38.68
N MET A 82 5.39 -17.58 -37.70
CA MET A 82 6.74 -17.04 -37.59
C MET A 82 7.79 -18.14 -37.39
N ASP A 83 7.53 -19.12 -36.52
CA ASP A 83 8.38 -20.30 -36.33
C ASP A 83 8.55 -21.08 -37.66
N ARG A 84 7.47 -21.28 -38.43
CA ARG A 84 7.54 -21.93 -39.75
C ARG A 84 8.33 -21.12 -40.79
N LEU A 85 8.17 -19.81 -40.82
CA LEU A 85 8.95 -18.92 -41.71
C LEU A 85 10.45 -18.97 -41.37
N LEU A 86 10.80 -18.94 -40.09
CA LEU A 86 12.18 -19.10 -39.60
C LEU A 86 12.77 -20.46 -39.99
N ALA A 87 12.03 -21.56 -39.76
CA ALA A 87 12.46 -22.90 -40.12
C ALA A 87 12.63 -23.09 -41.64
N HIS A 88 11.72 -22.56 -42.46
CA HIS A 88 11.81 -22.62 -43.93
C HIS A 88 13.06 -21.88 -44.46
N CYS A 89 13.49 -20.82 -43.78
CA CYS A 89 14.72 -20.09 -44.09
C CYS A 89 15.98 -20.64 -43.40
N GLY A 90 15.94 -21.89 -42.91
CA GLY A 90 17.11 -22.61 -42.38
C GLY A 90 17.53 -22.22 -40.96
N VAL A 91 16.71 -21.46 -40.23
CA VAL A 91 17.00 -21.12 -38.83
C VAL A 91 16.68 -22.32 -37.93
N ALA A 92 17.68 -22.88 -37.28
CA ALA A 92 17.52 -24.01 -36.38
C ALA A 92 16.75 -23.60 -35.10
N LEU A 93 15.50 -24.03 -35.00
CA LEU A 93 14.69 -23.92 -33.79
C LEU A 93 15.03 -25.05 -32.81
N ALA A 94 15.34 -24.71 -31.56
CA ALA A 94 15.89 -25.64 -30.56
C ALA A 94 14.85 -26.56 -29.88
N GLY A 95 13.80 -26.96 -30.60
CA GLY A 95 12.76 -27.87 -30.11
C GLY A 95 11.64 -27.24 -29.27
N GLU A 96 11.69 -25.94 -28.97
CA GLU A 96 10.54 -25.22 -28.40
C GLU A 96 9.56 -24.78 -29.50
N GLU A 97 8.28 -25.13 -29.33
CA GLU A 97 7.18 -24.47 -30.05
C GLU A 97 6.90 -23.08 -29.45
N ARG A 98 6.57 -22.10 -30.31
CA ARG A 98 6.38 -20.68 -29.96
C ARG A 98 7.68 -20.04 -29.45
N TYR A 99 8.65 -19.85 -30.35
CA TYR A 99 9.94 -19.25 -30.01
C TYR A 99 9.84 -17.75 -29.71
N MET A 100 9.04 -17.01 -30.51
CA MET A 100 8.91 -15.55 -30.34
C MET A 100 8.16 -15.17 -29.05
N ASP A 101 7.24 -16.00 -28.54
CA ASP A 101 6.55 -15.82 -27.25
C ASP A 101 7.45 -16.20 -26.05
N SER A 102 8.68 -15.70 -25.99
CA SER A 102 9.68 -16.09 -24.99
C SER A 102 9.27 -15.87 -23.53
N ASN A 103 8.30 -15.00 -23.24
CA ASN A 103 7.88 -14.71 -21.86
C ASN A 103 6.73 -15.63 -21.43
N ALA A 104 6.79 -16.14 -20.19
CA ALA A 104 5.73 -16.99 -19.63
C ALA A 104 4.33 -16.32 -19.66
N LEU A 105 4.25 -15.00 -19.47
CA LEU A 105 2.99 -14.26 -19.58
C LEU A 105 2.42 -14.19 -21.00
N GLU A 106 3.27 -14.18 -22.03
CA GLU A 106 2.83 -14.22 -23.43
C GLU A 106 2.25 -15.61 -23.73
N LYS A 107 2.95 -16.69 -23.34
CA LYS A 107 2.46 -18.07 -23.47
C LYS A 107 1.18 -18.35 -22.65
N GLU A 108 1.03 -17.78 -21.45
CA GLU A 108 -0.15 -17.96 -20.57
C GLU A 108 -1.37 -17.12 -20.97
N ARG A 109 -1.18 -15.91 -21.50
CA ARG A 109 -2.29 -15.00 -21.87
C ARG A 109 -2.66 -15.05 -23.37
N GLY A 110 -1.87 -15.73 -24.19
CA GLY A 110 -2.09 -15.85 -25.64
C GLY A 110 -1.88 -14.56 -26.43
N ILE A 111 -1.26 -13.54 -25.81
CA ILE A 111 -1.01 -12.22 -26.41
C ILE A 111 0.49 -11.91 -26.49
N THR A 112 0.94 -11.38 -27.63
CA THR A 112 2.22 -10.64 -27.71
C THR A 112 2.13 -9.44 -26.77
N ILE A 113 3.05 -9.33 -25.80
CA ILE A 113 3.09 -8.23 -24.82
C ILE A 113 4.18 -7.22 -25.17
N SER A 114 5.33 -7.68 -25.65
CA SER A 114 6.45 -6.82 -26.02
C SER A 114 6.84 -7.02 -27.48
N ALA A 115 7.04 -5.90 -28.19
CA ALA A 115 7.52 -5.89 -29.56
C ALA A 115 8.86 -6.64 -29.74
N LYS A 116 8.95 -7.51 -30.75
CA LYS A 116 10.18 -8.23 -31.12
C LYS A 116 10.34 -8.21 -32.64
N TYR A 117 11.57 -8.08 -33.12
CA TYR A 117 11.90 -8.17 -34.55
C TYR A 117 12.86 -9.32 -34.83
N THR A 118 12.75 -9.93 -36.00
CA THR A 118 13.72 -10.89 -36.52
C THR A 118 13.95 -10.68 -38.02
N SER A 119 15.22 -10.70 -38.41
CA SER A 119 15.67 -10.55 -39.80
C SER A 119 15.93 -11.92 -40.41
N ILE A 120 15.36 -12.12 -41.59
CA ILE A 120 15.41 -13.34 -42.39
C ILE A 120 16.10 -13.02 -43.72
N ARG A 121 16.89 -13.95 -44.26
CA ARG A 121 17.51 -13.80 -45.60
C ARG A 121 16.80 -14.73 -46.58
N TYR A 122 16.26 -14.19 -47.66
CA TYR A 122 15.49 -14.96 -48.65
C TYR A 122 15.70 -14.40 -50.07
N LYS A 123 16.03 -15.27 -51.04
CA LYS A 123 16.33 -14.92 -52.45
C LYS A 123 17.28 -13.71 -52.65
N GLY A 124 18.20 -13.48 -51.70
CA GLY A 124 19.14 -12.34 -51.71
C GLY A 124 18.62 -11.06 -51.03
N HIS A 125 17.32 -11.00 -50.72
CA HIS A 125 16.69 -9.94 -49.94
C HIS A 125 16.87 -10.16 -48.42
N VAL A 126 16.74 -9.09 -47.65
CA VAL A 126 16.64 -9.11 -46.19
C VAL A 126 15.22 -8.72 -45.79
N VAL A 127 14.48 -9.69 -45.26
CA VAL A 127 13.08 -9.52 -44.85
C VAL A 127 13.04 -9.41 -43.33
N ASN A 128 12.59 -8.28 -42.80
CA ASN A 128 12.48 -8.04 -41.36
C ASN A 128 11.01 -8.20 -40.92
N ALA A 129 10.74 -9.24 -40.14
CA ALA A 129 9.43 -9.49 -39.55
C ALA A 129 9.37 -8.84 -38.16
N VAL A 130 8.31 -8.06 -37.89
CA VAL A 130 8.11 -7.39 -36.59
C VAL A 130 6.78 -7.80 -35.96
N ASP A 131 6.83 -8.12 -34.67
CA ASP A 131 5.73 -8.69 -33.89
C ASP A 131 4.94 -7.58 -33.15
N THR A 132 3.71 -7.29 -33.59
CA THR A 132 2.85 -6.27 -32.95
C THR A 132 2.00 -6.83 -31.79
N PRO A 133 1.95 -6.18 -30.61
CA PRO A 133 0.93 -6.42 -29.59
C PRO A 133 -0.49 -6.31 -30.15
N GLY A 134 -1.35 -7.29 -29.84
CA GLY A 134 -2.71 -7.40 -30.38
C GLY A 134 -3.80 -6.64 -29.63
N HIS A 135 -3.45 -5.71 -28.73
CA HIS A 135 -4.37 -5.23 -27.68
C HIS A 135 -4.29 -3.71 -27.44
N ALA A 136 -5.46 -3.07 -27.30
CA ALA A 136 -5.64 -1.62 -27.31
C ALA A 136 -4.89 -0.84 -26.22
N ASP A 137 -4.66 -1.41 -25.03
CA ASP A 137 -3.88 -0.78 -23.95
C ASP A 137 -2.42 -0.50 -24.40
N PHE A 138 -1.93 -1.20 -25.43
CA PHE A 138 -0.61 -1.05 -26.05
C PHE A 138 -0.60 -0.16 -27.31
N GLY A 139 -1.61 0.69 -27.55
CA GLY A 139 -1.70 1.55 -28.75
C GLY A 139 -0.40 2.32 -29.09
N GLY A 140 0.16 3.03 -28.11
CA GLY A 140 1.45 3.73 -28.25
C GLY A 140 2.70 2.83 -28.31
N GLU A 141 2.56 1.50 -28.30
CA GLU A 141 3.60 0.55 -28.73
C GLU A 141 3.35 0.08 -30.16
N VAL A 142 2.10 -0.24 -30.50
CA VAL A 142 1.67 -0.59 -31.86
C VAL A 142 2.10 0.48 -32.87
N GLU A 143 1.80 1.76 -32.63
CA GLU A 143 2.20 2.85 -33.56
C GLU A 143 3.73 2.97 -33.73
N ARG A 144 4.51 2.74 -32.68
CA ARG A 144 5.99 2.74 -32.77
C ARG A 144 6.52 1.60 -33.63
N ILE A 145 5.83 0.46 -33.63
CA ILE A 145 6.18 -0.70 -34.47
C ILE A 145 5.78 -0.45 -35.92
N LEU A 146 4.57 0.08 -36.14
CA LEU A 146 4.06 0.37 -37.47
C LEU A 146 4.92 1.42 -38.21
N GLY A 147 5.54 2.37 -37.47
CA GLY A 147 6.54 3.29 -38.03
C GLY A 147 7.90 2.66 -38.41
N MET A 148 8.19 1.41 -38.03
CA MET A 148 9.40 0.67 -38.44
C MET A 148 9.20 -0.18 -39.69
N VAL A 149 7.99 -0.24 -40.26
CA VAL A 149 7.63 -1.15 -41.36
C VAL A 149 6.94 -0.41 -42.49
N ASP A 150 6.87 -1.03 -43.67
CA ASP A 150 6.22 -0.45 -44.86
C ASP A 150 5.06 -1.31 -45.40
N GLY A 151 4.84 -2.50 -44.82
CA GLY A 151 3.70 -3.36 -45.08
C GLY A 151 3.24 -4.12 -43.83
N ALA A 152 2.07 -4.76 -43.93
CA ALA A 152 1.48 -5.55 -42.86
C ALA A 152 0.99 -6.91 -43.37
N VAL A 153 1.19 -7.98 -42.62
CA VAL A 153 0.64 -9.32 -42.89
C VAL A 153 -0.46 -9.59 -41.87
N LEU A 154 -1.71 -9.64 -42.34
CA LEU A 154 -2.89 -9.85 -41.50
C LEU A 154 -3.27 -11.34 -41.49
N LEU A 155 -3.07 -11.99 -40.35
CA LEU A 155 -3.32 -13.41 -40.14
C LEU A 155 -4.71 -13.64 -39.55
N VAL A 156 -5.57 -14.33 -40.30
CA VAL A 156 -6.98 -14.55 -40.00
C VAL A 156 -7.26 -16.06 -39.99
N ASP A 157 -8.07 -16.56 -39.06
CA ASP A 157 -8.51 -17.97 -39.16
C ASP A 157 -9.57 -18.11 -40.26
N ALA A 158 -9.37 -19.05 -41.18
CA ALA A 158 -10.26 -19.30 -42.33
C ALA A 158 -11.70 -19.70 -41.95
N ASN A 159 -11.93 -20.07 -40.68
CA ASN A 159 -13.22 -20.51 -40.15
C ASN A 159 -13.85 -19.41 -39.28
N GLU A 160 -13.05 -18.80 -38.39
CA GLU A 160 -13.52 -17.86 -37.36
C GLU A 160 -13.66 -16.43 -37.90
N GLY A 161 -12.83 -16.02 -38.88
CA GLY A 161 -12.91 -14.72 -39.55
C GLY A 161 -12.25 -13.54 -38.82
N PRO A 162 -12.50 -12.29 -39.26
CA PRO A 162 -11.93 -11.10 -38.62
C PRO A 162 -12.51 -10.85 -37.22
N LEU A 163 -11.68 -11.06 -36.19
CA LEU A 163 -12.09 -10.87 -34.79
C LEU A 163 -11.77 -9.46 -34.26
N SER A 164 -12.53 -9.06 -33.24
CA SER A 164 -12.61 -7.70 -32.70
C SER A 164 -11.28 -7.07 -32.27
N GLN A 165 -10.48 -7.78 -31.48
CA GLN A 165 -9.22 -7.26 -30.92
C GLN A 165 -8.25 -6.81 -32.03
N THR A 166 -8.27 -7.52 -33.16
CA THR A 166 -7.47 -7.23 -34.36
C THR A 166 -7.86 -5.93 -35.06
N LYS A 167 -9.15 -5.53 -35.01
CA LYS A 167 -9.66 -4.32 -35.70
C LYS A 167 -8.81 -3.09 -35.35
N PHE A 168 -8.46 -2.91 -34.07
CA PHE A 168 -7.66 -1.75 -33.60
C PHE A 168 -6.25 -1.69 -34.19
N VAL A 169 -5.57 -2.84 -34.36
CA VAL A 169 -4.21 -2.87 -34.92
C VAL A 169 -4.25 -2.67 -36.44
N VAL A 170 -5.28 -3.21 -37.11
CA VAL A 170 -5.57 -2.98 -38.54
C VAL A 170 -5.89 -1.50 -38.80
N GLU A 171 -6.76 -0.90 -37.99
CA GLU A 171 -7.12 0.53 -38.05
C GLU A 171 -5.89 1.45 -37.98
N LYS A 172 -4.93 1.13 -37.10
CA LYS A 172 -3.66 1.86 -37.02
C LYS A 172 -2.77 1.60 -38.24
N ALA A 173 -2.66 0.36 -38.71
CA ALA A 173 -1.87 0.02 -39.90
C ALA A 173 -2.38 0.72 -41.17
N LEU A 174 -3.71 0.72 -41.39
CA LEU A 174 -4.35 1.41 -42.51
C LEU A 174 -4.09 2.93 -42.45
N ARG A 175 -4.26 3.57 -41.28
CA ARG A 175 -3.92 5.00 -41.07
C ARG A 175 -2.44 5.33 -41.24
N HIS A 176 -1.54 4.37 -41.09
CA HIS A 176 -0.11 4.52 -41.39
C HIS A 176 0.21 4.40 -42.88
N GLY A 177 -0.77 4.14 -43.75
CA GLY A 177 -0.56 3.93 -45.19
C GLY A 177 0.07 2.57 -45.53
N LEU A 178 0.07 1.63 -44.58
CA LEU A 178 0.63 0.29 -44.82
C LEU A 178 -0.30 -0.51 -45.72
N HIS A 179 0.30 -1.31 -46.60
CA HIS A 179 -0.42 -2.21 -47.49
C HIS A 179 -0.63 -3.57 -46.77
N PRO A 180 -1.89 -4.02 -46.59
CA PRO A 180 -2.19 -5.28 -45.94
C PRO A 180 -2.11 -6.47 -46.91
N LEU A 181 -1.40 -7.52 -46.50
CA LEU A 181 -1.35 -8.83 -47.16
C LEU A 181 -2.08 -9.85 -46.28
N VAL A 182 -3.19 -10.38 -46.75
CA VAL A 182 -4.09 -11.25 -45.96
C VAL A 182 -3.65 -12.71 -46.06
N VAL A 183 -3.60 -13.39 -44.91
CA VAL A 183 -3.29 -14.82 -44.82
C VAL A 183 -4.39 -15.53 -44.03
N LEU A 184 -5.17 -16.36 -44.73
CA LEU A 184 -6.17 -17.25 -44.15
C LEU A 184 -5.49 -18.53 -43.65
N ASN A 185 -5.41 -18.68 -42.33
CA ASN A 185 -4.71 -19.76 -41.64
C ASN A 185 -5.67 -20.84 -41.11
N LYS A 186 -5.10 -21.97 -40.69
CA LYS A 186 -5.80 -23.19 -40.22
C LYS A 186 -6.72 -23.80 -41.28
N VAL A 187 -6.32 -23.68 -42.55
CA VAL A 187 -6.97 -24.32 -43.71
C VAL A 187 -6.83 -25.85 -43.67
N ASP A 188 -6.00 -26.41 -42.77
CA ASP A 188 -5.99 -27.85 -42.45
C ASP A 188 -7.25 -28.36 -41.70
N ARG A 189 -8.17 -27.47 -41.30
CA ARG A 189 -9.45 -27.83 -40.69
C ARG A 189 -10.48 -28.20 -41.77
N PRO A 190 -11.23 -29.31 -41.64
CA PRO A 190 -12.24 -29.73 -42.63
C PRO A 190 -13.45 -28.79 -42.75
N SER A 191 -13.57 -27.81 -41.86
CA SER A 191 -14.56 -26.72 -41.91
C SER A 191 -14.14 -25.53 -42.78
N ALA A 192 -12.88 -25.46 -43.23
CA ALA A 192 -12.37 -24.40 -44.09
C ALA A 192 -12.69 -24.72 -45.57
N THR A 193 -13.96 -24.54 -45.95
CA THR A 193 -14.41 -24.67 -47.35
C THR A 193 -14.08 -23.40 -48.15
N GLU A 194 -14.08 -23.51 -49.48
CA GLU A 194 -13.92 -22.38 -50.40
C GLU A 194 -14.96 -21.29 -50.16
N GLU A 195 -16.24 -21.68 -50.03
CA GLU A 195 -17.33 -20.77 -49.67
C GLU A 195 -17.06 -20.03 -48.35
N ARG A 196 -16.60 -20.75 -47.31
CA ARG A 196 -16.31 -20.14 -46.00
C ARG A 196 -15.12 -19.18 -46.07
N CYS A 197 -14.08 -19.52 -46.83
CA CYS A 197 -12.94 -18.64 -47.06
C CYS A 197 -13.36 -17.37 -47.83
N GLY A 198 -14.21 -17.51 -48.84
CA GLY A 198 -14.79 -16.38 -49.58
C GLY A 198 -15.61 -15.46 -48.67
N GLN A 199 -16.48 -16.00 -47.83
CA GLN A 199 -17.22 -15.23 -46.80
C GLN A 199 -16.26 -14.46 -45.87
N VAL A 200 -15.17 -15.07 -45.43
CA VAL A 200 -14.16 -14.43 -44.57
C VAL A 200 -13.40 -13.32 -45.33
N ALA A 201 -13.12 -13.50 -46.63
CA ALA A 201 -12.51 -12.47 -47.46
C ALA A 201 -13.44 -11.26 -47.66
N SER A 202 -14.74 -11.47 -47.93
CA SER A 202 -15.75 -10.39 -47.94
C SER A 202 -15.78 -9.64 -46.60
N GLN A 203 -15.86 -10.36 -45.48
CA GLN A 203 -15.86 -9.76 -44.14
C GLN A 203 -14.60 -8.93 -43.83
N LEU A 204 -13.47 -9.23 -44.46
CA LEU A 204 -12.24 -8.43 -44.36
C LEU A 204 -12.28 -7.17 -45.23
N PHE A 205 -12.83 -7.27 -46.44
CA PHE A 205 -13.07 -6.12 -47.31
C PHE A 205 -14.04 -5.12 -46.66
N ASP A 206 -15.18 -5.61 -46.16
CA ASP A 206 -16.18 -4.81 -45.44
C ASP A 206 -15.55 -4.12 -44.22
N LEU A 207 -14.71 -4.85 -43.46
CA LEU A 207 -13.98 -4.30 -42.31
C LEU A 207 -12.99 -3.21 -42.73
N PHE A 208 -12.22 -3.40 -43.81
CA PHE A 208 -11.24 -2.40 -44.27
C PHE A 208 -11.95 -1.13 -44.75
N ALA A 209 -13.07 -1.26 -45.46
CA ALA A 209 -13.92 -0.14 -45.84
C ALA A 209 -14.49 0.60 -44.61
N GLN A 210 -15.01 -0.12 -43.62
CA GLN A 210 -15.51 0.44 -42.35
C GLN A 210 -14.40 1.13 -41.51
N LEU A 211 -13.13 0.76 -41.68
CA LEU A 211 -11.98 1.38 -41.03
C LEU A 211 -11.36 2.53 -41.83
N GLY A 212 -11.85 2.82 -43.04
CA GLY A 212 -11.39 3.92 -43.88
C GLY A 212 -10.12 3.63 -44.68
N ALA A 213 -9.95 2.39 -45.16
CA ALA A 213 -8.91 2.04 -46.13
C ALA A 213 -9.03 2.83 -47.45
N SER A 214 -7.91 3.11 -48.11
CA SER A 214 -7.89 3.61 -49.50
C SER A 214 -8.20 2.50 -50.52
N GLU A 215 -8.51 2.88 -51.76
CA GLU A 215 -8.73 1.91 -52.86
C GLU A 215 -7.51 0.98 -53.06
N GLU A 216 -6.29 1.53 -52.97
CA GLU A 216 -5.02 0.78 -53.02
C GLU A 216 -4.82 -0.19 -51.84
N GLN A 217 -5.48 0.04 -50.71
CA GLN A 217 -5.46 -0.86 -49.54
C GLN A 217 -6.62 -1.88 -49.53
N LEU A 218 -7.63 -1.67 -50.39
CA LEU A 218 -8.76 -2.59 -50.57
C LEU A 218 -8.45 -3.69 -51.61
N ASP A 219 -7.52 -3.45 -52.54
CA ASP A 219 -6.97 -4.48 -53.44
C ASP A 219 -5.87 -5.32 -52.75
N PHE A 220 -6.24 -6.00 -51.66
CA PHE A 220 -5.31 -6.78 -50.86
C PHE A 220 -5.16 -8.24 -51.38
N PRO A 221 -3.92 -8.76 -51.51
CA PRO A 221 -3.73 -10.16 -51.86
C PRO A 221 -4.14 -11.08 -50.70
N VAL A 222 -4.81 -12.19 -51.04
CA VAL A 222 -5.19 -13.25 -50.10
C VAL A 222 -4.36 -14.50 -50.36
N LEU A 223 -3.75 -15.06 -49.31
CA LEU A 223 -3.08 -16.37 -49.34
C LEU A 223 -3.72 -17.34 -48.35
N TYR A 224 -3.60 -18.63 -48.63
CA TYR A 224 -4.08 -19.74 -47.81
C TYR A 224 -2.90 -20.43 -47.12
N ALA A 225 -3.04 -20.78 -45.84
CA ALA A 225 -1.95 -21.37 -45.07
C ALA A 225 -2.42 -22.40 -44.01
N SER A 226 -1.49 -23.29 -43.67
CA SER A 226 -1.50 -23.99 -42.39
C SER A 226 -0.15 -23.82 -41.72
N ALA A 227 -0.08 -22.90 -40.74
CA ALA A 227 1.09 -22.78 -39.87
C ALA A 227 1.38 -24.08 -39.10
N ARG A 228 0.34 -24.88 -38.81
CA ARG A 228 0.48 -26.19 -38.18
C ARG A 228 1.23 -27.18 -39.08
N GLN A 229 0.84 -27.31 -40.34
CA GLN A 229 1.46 -28.26 -41.28
C GLN A 229 2.74 -27.72 -41.94
N GLY A 230 2.92 -26.40 -42.03
CA GLY A 230 4.15 -25.76 -42.50
C GLY A 230 4.11 -25.24 -43.94
N TRP A 231 2.93 -25.01 -44.51
CA TRP A 231 2.76 -24.55 -45.90
C TRP A 231 1.90 -23.28 -46.04
N ALA A 232 2.11 -22.58 -47.16
CA ALA A 232 1.29 -21.49 -47.68
C ALA A 232 1.11 -21.64 -49.21
N SER A 233 0.02 -21.08 -49.75
CA SER A 233 -0.40 -21.16 -51.17
C SER A 233 -1.16 -19.89 -51.59
N ARG A 234 -1.17 -19.56 -52.89
CA ARG A 234 -2.04 -18.51 -53.45
C ARG A 234 -3.46 -19.02 -53.75
N GLU A 235 -3.59 -20.31 -54.04
CA GLU A 235 -4.87 -20.99 -54.31
C GLU A 235 -5.23 -21.92 -53.13
N LEU A 236 -6.53 -22.16 -52.92
CA LEU A 236 -7.00 -23.07 -51.87
C LEU A 236 -6.69 -24.53 -52.25
N PRO A 237 -5.85 -25.27 -51.48
CA PRO A 237 -5.54 -26.65 -51.81
C PRO A 237 -6.71 -27.59 -51.51
N SER A 238 -6.85 -28.67 -52.30
CA SER A 238 -7.92 -29.65 -52.11
C SER A 238 -7.88 -30.27 -50.69
N PRO A 239 -9.04 -30.54 -50.04
CA PRO A 239 -9.08 -31.02 -48.67
C PRO A 239 -8.20 -32.25 -48.42
N GLY A 240 -7.27 -32.13 -47.47
CA GLY A 240 -6.31 -33.19 -47.12
C GLY A 240 -5.04 -33.26 -47.97
N SER A 241 -4.91 -32.44 -49.02
CA SER A 241 -3.62 -32.26 -49.72
C SER A 241 -2.71 -31.26 -49.00
N THR A 242 -1.40 -31.44 -49.14
CA THR A 242 -0.37 -30.55 -48.59
C THR A 242 0.52 -30.04 -49.72
N PRO A 243 0.58 -28.72 -49.98
CA PRO A 243 1.49 -28.14 -50.97
C PRO A 243 2.97 -28.33 -50.62
N ASP A 244 3.73 -28.96 -51.53
CA ASP A 244 5.20 -29.13 -51.42
C ASP A 244 5.99 -27.80 -51.43
N THR A 245 5.33 -26.67 -51.75
CA THR A 245 5.93 -25.32 -51.78
C THR A 245 6.34 -24.78 -50.40
N GLY A 246 5.87 -25.38 -49.31
CA GLY A 246 6.14 -24.91 -47.96
C GLY A 246 5.72 -23.45 -47.78
N MET A 247 6.54 -22.64 -47.09
CA MET A 247 6.25 -21.22 -46.85
C MET A 247 6.75 -20.27 -47.97
N ALA A 248 7.29 -20.79 -49.08
CA ALA A 248 7.82 -19.96 -50.16
C ALA A 248 6.79 -18.99 -50.77
N PRO A 249 5.51 -19.38 -51.03
CA PRO A 249 4.55 -18.46 -51.67
C PRO A 249 4.21 -17.23 -50.82
N LEU A 250 4.27 -17.34 -49.49
CA LEU A 250 4.07 -16.21 -48.57
C LEU A 250 5.28 -15.27 -48.59
N LEU A 251 6.51 -15.82 -48.59
CA LEU A 251 7.72 -15.00 -48.70
C LEU A 251 7.82 -14.28 -50.05
N ASP A 252 7.43 -14.94 -51.14
CA ASP A 252 7.37 -14.32 -52.47
C ASP A 252 6.32 -13.23 -52.56
N ALA A 253 5.11 -13.47 -52.05
CA ALA A 253 4.07 -12.44 -52.02
C ALA A 253 4.47 -11.22 -51.16
N ILE A 254 5.26 -11.40 -50.09
CA ILE A 254 5.87 -10.31 -49.31
C ILE A 254 6.90 -9.52 -50.13
N LEU A 255 7.75 -10.19 -50.93
CA LEU A 255 8.71 -9.48 -51.80
C LEU A 255 8.01 -8.65 -52.91
N GLU A 256 6.87 -9.15 -53.40
CA GLU A 256 6.02 -8.52 -54.41
C GLU A 256 5.24 -7.30 -53.88
N HIS A 257 4.52 -7.44 -52.76
CA HIS A 257 3.52 -6.45 -52.31
C HIS A 257 4.02 -5.48 -51.22
N VAL A 258 5.00 -5.88 -50.41
CA VAL A 258 5.60 -4.93 -49.45
C VAL A 258 6.59 -4.05 -50.22
N PRO A 259 6.51 -2.71 -50.14
CA PRO A 259 7.48 -1.84 -50.78
C PRO A 259 8.86 -1.89 -50.07
N PRO A 260 9.95 -1.50 -50.74
CA PRO A 260 11.23 -1.29 -50.07
C PRO A 260 11.19 -0.04 -49.16
N PRO A 261 11.92 -0.02 -48.03
CA PRO A 261 11.97 1.14 -47.15
C PRO A 261 12.54 2.38 -47.85
N ALA A 262 11.90 3.52 -47.62
CA ALA A 262 12.38 4.82 -48.08
C ALA A 262 13.52 5.35 -47.19
N GLY A 263 14.54 5.94 -47.80
CA GLY A 263 15.67 6.55 -47.09
C GLY A 263 16.86 6.86 -47.98
N ASN A 264 17.69 7.85 -47.61
CA ASN A 264 18.86 8.24 -48.38
C ASN A 264 20.18 7.84 -47.67
N PRO A 265 20.93 6.83 -48.17
CA PRO A 265 22.21 6.42 -47.59
C PRO A 265 23.31 7.50 -47.56
N ALA A 266 23.18 8.56 -48.36
CA ALA A 266 24.13 9.67 -48.42
C ALA A 266 23.76 10.87 -47.53
N ALA A 267 22.58 10.87 -46.90
CA ALA A 267 22.17 11.91 -45.96
C ALA A 267 22.83 11.73 -44.57
N PRO A 268 22.87 12.76 -43.71
CA PRO A 268 23.34 12.61 -42.33
C PRO A 268 22.48 11.60 -41.56
N LEU A 269 23.14 10.68 -40.85
CA LEU A 269 22.51 9.59 -40.09
C LEU A 269 21.27 10.06 -39.32
N ALA A 270 20.18 9.31 -39.43
CA ALA A 270 19.07 9.39 -38.49
C ALA A 270 18.41 8.02 -38.28
N LEU A 271 18.30 7.62 -37.01
CA LEU A 271 17.50 6.49 -36.55
C LEU A 271 16.52 7.00 -35.50
N LEU A 272 15.23 6.75 -35.70
CA LEU A 272 14.20 6.99 -34.69
C LEU A 272 14.18 5.82 -33.70
N VAL A 273 14.35 6.10 -32.40
CA VAL A 273 14.39 5.04 -31.39
C VAL A 273 12.97 4.54 -31.12
N ALA A 274 12.64 3.36 -31.66
CA ALA A 274 11.33 2.74 -31.48
C ALA A 274 11.23 1.90 -30.20
N MET A 275 12.33 1.24 -29.81
CA MET A 275 12.41 0.33 -28.65
C MET A 275 13.71 0.55 -27.89
N VAL A 276 13.70 0.39 -26.56
CA VAL A 276 14.91 0.43 -25.72
C VAL A 276 14.96 -0.81 -24.82
N GLU A 277 15.90 -1.71 -25.09
CA GLU A 277 16.28 -2.78 -24.17
C GLU A 277 17.33 -2.26 -23.16
N ARG A 278 17.49 -2.94 -22.02
CA ARG A 278 18.60 -2.69 -21.08
C ARG A 278 19.36 -3.97 -20.78
N ASP A 279 20.68 -3.91 -20.94
CA ASP A 279 21.63 -4.97 -20.63
C ASP A 279 22.52 -4.57 -19.45
N ALA A 280 22.85 -5.53 -18.57
CA ALA A 280 23.60 -5.28 -17.34
C ALA A 280 25.07 -4.89 -17.57
N PHE A 281 25.63 -5.18 -18.74
CA PHE A 281 27.02 -4.92 -19.12
C PHE A 281 27.14 -3.86 -20.21
N LEU A 282 26.21 -3.85 -21.17
CA LEU A 282 26.23 -2.96 -22.34
C LEU A 282 25.36 -1.69 -22.16
N GLY A 283 24.54 -1.64 -21.11
CA GLY A 283 23.69 -0.49 -20.80
C GLY A 283 22.42 -0.46 -21.66
N PRO A 284 21.88 0.73 -21.98
CA PRO A 284 20.73 0.85 -22.87
C PRO A 284 21.09 0.49 -24.31
N ILE A 285 20.25 -0.33 -24.93
CA ILE A 285 20.32 -0.76 -26.32
C ILE A 285 19.14 -0.11 -27.04
N ALA A 286 19.41 0.94 -27.83
CA ALA A 286 18.39 1.65 -28.59
C ALA A 286 18.17 0.94 -29.93
N THR A 287 16.95 0.51 -30.22
CA THR A 287 16.61 -0.21 -31.46
C THR A 287 15.60 0.60 -32.27
N GLY A 288 15.81 0.65 -33.58
CA GLY A 288 14.95 1.32 -34.53
C GLY A 288 15.38 1.10 -35.97
N ARG A 289 14.65 1.70 -36.89
CA ARG A 289 15.00 1.74 -38.31
C ARG A 289 15.87 2.97 -38.60
N ILE A 290 16.97 2.78 -39.34
CA ILE A 290 17.72 3.91 -39.91
C ILE A 290 16.88 4.47 -41.06
N ALA A 291 16.43 5.72 -40.94
CA ALA A 291 15.71 6.42 -42.00
C ALA A 291 16.68 7.03 -43.02
N ASP A 292 17.81 7.57 -42.55
CA ASP A 292 18.80 8.26 -43.38
C ASP A 292 20.23 7.85 -43.01
N GLY A 293 21.11 7.89 -43.99
CA GLY A 293 22.56 7.76 -43.83
C GLY A 293 23.06 6.34 -43.58
N THR A 294 24.20 6.27 -42.88
CA THR A 294 24.83 5.02 -42.43
C THR A 294 25.37 5.19 -41.01
N ALA A 295 25.52 4.08 -40.28
CA ALA A 295 26.07 4.04 -38.93
C ALA A 295 27.16 2.95 -38.82
N ARG A 296 28.25 3.25 -38.10
CA ARG A 296 29.38 2.34 -37.85
C ARG A 296 29.75 2.30 -36.36
N PRO A 297 30.26 1.16 -35.85
CA PRO A 297 30.86 1.11 -34.52
C PRO A 297 32.02 2.12 -34.40
N GLY A 298 31.96 2.97 -33.38
CA GLY A 298 32.94 4.02 -33.14
C GLY A 298 32.59 5.41 -33.69
N ASP A 299 31.48 5.58 -34.40
CA ASP A 299 30.99 6.90 -34.85
C ASP A 299 30.56 7.78 -33.67
N ARG A 300 30.68 9.10 -33.86
CA ARG A 300 30.10 10.11 -32.95
C ARG A 300 28.70 10.49 -33.43
N VAL A 301 27.73 10.34 -32.55
CA VAL A 301 26.32 10.66 -32.82
C VAL A 301 25.76 11.56 -31.72
N ARG A 302 24.64 12.21 -32.02
CA ARG A 302 23.95 13.17 -31.17
C ARG A 302 22.55 12.65 -30.91
N VAL A 303 22.16 12.53 -29.65
CA VAL A 303 20.77 12.22 -29.28
C VAL A 303 19.97 13.51 -29.31
N MET A 304 18.94 13.57 -30.14
CA MET A 304 17.99 14.69 -30.19
C MET A 304 16.72 14.27 -29.45
N HIS A 305 16.38 14.97 -28.36
CA HIS A 305 15.27 14.59 -27.51
C HIS A 305 13.94 15.08 -28.07
N HIS A 306 12.92 14.22 -28.15
CA HIS A 306 11.60 14.62 -28.69
C HIS A 306 10.94 15.73 -27.87
N ALA A 307 11.15 15.74 -26.55
CA ALA A 307 10.63 16.78 -25.64
C ALA A 307 11.31 18.17 -25.82
N GLY A 308 12.20 18.31 -26.81
CA GLY A 308 13.01 19.50 -27.06
C GLY A 308 14.36 19.43 -26.34
N GLY A 309 15.41 19.80 -27.08
CA GLY A 309 16.78 19.86 -26.56
C GLY A 309 17.73 18.88 -27.25
N VAL A 310 18.94 19.36 -27.52
CA VAL A 310 20.05 18.54 -28.02
C VAL A 310 20.72 17.85 -26.82
N GLY A 311 20.68 16.53 -26.80
CA GLY A 311 21.41 15.69 -25.85
C GLY A 311 22.91 15.67 -26.13
N ALA A 312 23.66 15.05 -25.23
CA ALA A 312 25.12 14.98 -25.34
C ALA A 312 25.58 14.23 -26.59
N GLU A 313 26.77 14.58 -27.08
CA GLU A 313 27.48 13.78 -28.09
C GLU A 313 27.98 12.49 -27.46
N VAL A 314 27.64 11.37 -28.09
CA VAL A 314 27.90 10.01 -27.61
C VAL A 314 28.58 9.20 -28.71
N ARG A 315 29.20 8.07 -28.34
CA ARG A 315 29.94 7.23 -29.29
C ARG A 315 29.32 5.85 -29.37
N LEU A 316 28.97 5.42 -30.58
CA LEU A 316 28.45 4.07 -30.81
C LEU A 316 29.54 3.04 -30.46
N THR A 317 29.21 2.03 -29.66
CA THR A 317 30.17 1.00 -29.23
C THR A 317 30.03 -0.29 -30.02
N LYS A 318 28.80 -0.75 -30.24
CA LYS A 318 28.44 -1.83 -31.19
C LYS A 318 27.13 -1.52 -31.89
N ILE A 319 26.99 -2.10 -33.08
CA ILE A 319 25.76 -2.20 -33.88
C ILE A 319 25.51 -3.67 -34.11
N TRP A 320 24.29 -4.16 -33.90
CA TRP A 320 23.90 -5.52 -34.28
C TRP A 320 22.47 -5.59 -34.82
N LYS A 321 22.19 -6.67 -35.54
CA LYS A 321 20.86 -7.03 -36.07
C LYS A 321 20.43 -8.38 -35.52
N ARG A 322 19.15 -8.55 -35.16
CA ARG A 322 18.59 -9.85 -34.75
C ARG A 322 18.35 -10.69 -35.99
N VAL A 323 19.12 -11.77 -36.20
CA VAL A 323 19.02 -12.64 -37.38
C VAL A 323 18.57 -14.02 -36.93
N GLY A 324 17.34 -14.39 -37.29
CA GLY A 324 16.67 -15.56 -36.76
C GLY A 324 16.59 -15.53 -35.23
N THR A 325 17.20 -16.51 -34.58
CA THR A 325 17.31 -16.64 -33.11
C THR A 325 18.53 -15.91 -32.51
N GLY A 326 19.45 -15.41 -33.33
CA GLY A 326 20.74 -14.86 -32.91
C GLY A 326 20.87 -13.33 -33.00
N ARG A 327 21.97 -12.79 -32.46
CA ARG A 327 22.44 -11.41 -32.71
C ARG A 327 23.67 -11.48 -33.64
N GLN A 328 23.65 -10.72 -34.73
CA GLN A 328 24.77 -10.55 -35.66
C GLN A 328 25.33 -9.13 -35.53
N ASP A 329 26.55 -9.00 -34.99
CA ASP A 329 27.29 -7.73 -35.00
C ASP A 329 27.52 -7.24 -36.45
N MET A 330 27.45 -5.93 -36.68
CA MET A 330 27.59 -5.29 -38.00
C MET A 330 28.67 -4.20 -37.98
N GLU A 331 29.49 -4.16 -39.03
CA GLU A 331 30.52 -3.12 -39.23
C GLU A 331 29.94 -1.82 -39.81
N VAL A 332 28.90 -1.94 -40.66
CA VAL A 332 28.17 -0.82 -41.26
C VAL A 332 26.69 -1.22 -41.36
N ALA A 333 25.79 -0.34 -40.95
CA ALA A 333 24.34 -0.41 -41.24
C ALA A 333 23.91 0.83 -42.04
N GLY A 334 22.89 0.71 -42.89
CA GLY A 334 22.44 1.77 -43.79
C GLY A 334 20.95 2.10 -43.67
N ALA A 335 20.50 3.13 -44.40
CA ALA A 335 19.07 3.44 -44.52
C ALA A 335 18.23 2.20 -44.89
N GLY A 336 17.10 2.02 -44.20
CA GLY A 336 16.27 0.82 -44.25
C GLY A 336 16.69 -0.32 -43.29
N ASP A 337 17.91 -0.32 -42.73
CA ASP A 337 18.25 -1.34 -41.72
C ASP A 337 17.54 -1.08 -40.38
N ILE A 338 16.74 -2.05 -39.92
CA ILE A 338 16.38 -2.18 -38.50
C ILE A 338 17.60 -2.73 -37.73
N VAL A 339 18.14 -1.95 -36.80
CA VAL A 339 19.31 -2.30 -35.98
C VAL A 339 19.16 -1.90 -34.53
N SER A 340 19.94 -2.58 -33.68
CA SER A 340 20.13 -2.26 -32.28
C SER A 340 21.49 -1.60 -32.07
N LEU A 341 21.48 -0.36 -31.57
CA LEU A 341 22.65 0.47 -31.29
C LEU A 341 22.99 0.44 -29.79
N THR A 342 24.28 0.38 -29.47
CA THR A 342 24.81 0.50 -28.09
C THR A 342 25.78 1.65 -27.98
N GLY A 343 25.95 2.18 -26.75
CA GLY A 343 26.77 3.37 -26.51
C GLY A 343 26.05 4.70 -26.75
N ALA A 344 24.77 4.68 -27.18
CA ALA A 344 23.93 5.85 -27.46
C ALA A 344 23.50 6.67 -26.21
N GLY A 345 24.26 6.60 -25.11
CA GLY A 345 23.99 7.34 -23.88
C GLY A 345 22.61 7.08 -23.29
N ALA A 346 21.93 8.15 -22.87
CA ALA A 346 20.59 8.10 -22.29
C ALA A 346 19.49 8.36 -23.33
N ALA A 347 19.61 7.80 -24.54
CA ALA A 347 18.57 7.83 -25.56
C ALA A 347 17.27 7.21 -25.02
N ALA A 348 16.18 7.96 -25.08
CA ALA A 348 14.84 7.47 -24.80
C ALA A 348 14.16 7.02 -26.10
N ILE A 349 12.99 6.40 -25.96
CA ILE A 349 12.12 6.07 -27.08
C ILE A 349 11.53 7.38 -27.64
N ALA A 350 11.31 7.43 -28.96
CA ALA A 350 10.94 8.60 -29.76
C ALA A 350 12.03 9.69 -29.90
N ASP A 351 13.18 9.56 -29.24
CA ASP A 351 14.35 10.37 -29.56
C ASP A 351 14.94 9.97 -30.93
N THR A 352 15.64 10.90 -31.58
CA THR A 352 16.40 10.60 -32.80
C THR A 352 17.88 10.47 -32.46
N ILE A 353 18.50 9.34 -32.82
CA ILE A 353 19.96 9.18 -32.84
C ILE A 353 20.43 9.69 -34.20
N ALA A 354 21.13 10.83 -34.21
CA ALA A 354 21.47 11.57 -35.42
C ALA A 354 22.99 11.74 -35.61
N GLY A 355 23.42 11.92 -36.87
CA GLY A 355 24.75 12.42 -37.21
C GLY A 355 24.94 13.87 -36.77
N LEU A 356 26.20 14.28 -36.54
CA LEU A 356 26.52 15.61 -36.01
C LEU A 356 26.08 16.78 -36.91
N ASP A 357 25.95 16.53 -38.21
CA ASP A 357 25.57 17.52 -39.22
C ASP A 357 24.05 17.64 -39.40
N ARG A 358 23.26 16.75 -38.79
CA ARG A 358 21.79 16.88 -38.79
C ARG A 358 21.38 17.95 -37.78
N VAL A 359 20.43 18.80 -38.19
CA VAL A 359 19.91 19.90 -37.35
C VAL A 359 18.61 19.51 -36.65
N GLU A 360 17.71 18.80 -37.35
CA GLU A 360 16.36 18.51 -36.89
C GLU A 360 16.14 17.00 -36.63
N PRO A 361 15.40 16.64 -35.56
CA PRO A 361 15.03 15.25 -35.29
C PRO A 361 13.99 14.74 -36.29
N LEU A 362 13.86 13.41 -36.37
CA LEU A 362 12.71 12.79 -37.01
C LEU A 362 11.47 13.02 -36.14
N ALA A 363 10.33 13.33 -36.77
CA ALA A 363 9.06 13.42 -36.07
C ALA A 363 8.56 12.02 -35.67
N PRO A 364 8.35 11.73 -34.37
CA PRO A 364 7.75 10.46 -33.96
C PRO A 364 6.23 10.45 -34.19
N GLY A 365 5.65 9.24 -34.18
CA GLY A 365 4.20 9.07 -34.09
C GLY A 365 3.61 9.67 -32.80
N PRO A 366 2.28 9.89 -32.75
CA PRO A 366 1.63 10.64 -31.67
C PRO A 366 1.70 9.92 -30.32
N ILE A 367 2.65 10.33 -29.47
CA ILE A 367 2.88 9.71 -28.15
C ILE A 367 1.68 9.93 -27.23
N GLU A 368 0.88 8.88 -27.05
CA GLU A 368 -0.30 8.94 -26.20
C GLU A 368 0.08 9.02 -24.69
N PRO A 369 -0.45 10.02 -23.95
CA PRO A 369 -0.06 10.25 -22.55
C PRO A 369 -0.67 9.22 -21.59
N PRO A 370 -0.05 8.99 -20.41
CA PRO A 370 -0.70 8.23 -19.34
C PRO A 370 -1.96 8.94 -18.83
N THR A 371 -3.00 8.15 -18.57
CA THR A 371 -4.33 8.59 -18.09
C THR A 371 -4.63 8.06 -16.68
N LEU A 372 -4.05 6.92 -16.29
CA LEU A 372 -4.21 6.25 -15.01
C LEU A 372 -2.95 6.35 -14.15
N SER A 373 -3.10 6.22 -12.84
CA SER A 373 -2.05 6.30 -11.84
C SER A 373 -2.31 5.35 -10.67
N MET A 374 -1.29 4.61 -10.24
CA MET A 374 -1.34 3.72 -9.07
C MET A 374 -0.11 3.94 -8.19
N VAL A 375 -0.28 3.94 -6.86
CA VAL A 375 0.82 4.05 -5.90
C VAL A 375 1.28 2.66 -5.48
N PHE A 376 2.53 2.34 -5.82
CA PHE A 376 3.25 1.12 -5.45
C PHE A 376 4.03 1.40 -4.16
N SER A 377 3.90 0.53 -3.16
CA SER A 377 4.54 0.69 -1.86
C SER A 377 5.02 -0.65 -1.29
N PRO A 378 5.97 -0.65 -0.32
CA PRO A 378 6.33 -1.87 0.42
C PRO A 378 5.10 -2.52 1.06
N ASN A 379 5.09 -3.85 1.17
CA ASN A 379 4.04 -4.55 1.89
C ASN A 379 4.13 -4.25 3.40
N ASP A 380 3.12 -3.60 3.99
CA ASP A 380 3.02 -3.32 5.44
C ASP A 380 2.04 -4.25 6.17
N SER A 381 1.62 -5.36 5.55
CA SER A 381 0.69 -6.33 6.14
C SER A 381 1.35 -7.18 7.26
N PRO A 382 0.55 -7.78 8.16
CA PRO A 382 1.03 -8.80 9.12
C PRO A 382 1.57 -10.10 8.47
N LEU A 383 1.35 -10.29 7.16
CA LEU A 383 1.86 -11.42 6.39
C LEU A 383 3.09 -11.05 5.53
N ALA A 384 3.56 -9.81 5.59
CA ALA A 384 4.68 -9.33 4.78
C ALA A 384 6.00 -10.09 5.08
N GLY A 385 6.72 -10.44 4.01
CA GLY A 385 7.99 -11.16 4.06
C GLY A 385 7.87 -12.65 4.35
N ARG A 386 6.76 -13.27 3.93
CA ARG A 386 6.52 -14.71 4.04
C ARG A 386 6.71 -15.48 2.73
N GLU A 387 6.59 -14.81 1.58
CA GLU A 387 6.61 -15.45 0.26
C GLU A 387 7.66 -14.86 -0.68
N GLY A 388 7.84 -13.54 -0.66
CA GLY A 388 8.77 -12.84 -1.56
C GLY A 388 10.08 -12.44 -0.91
N THR A 389 11.08 -12.20 -1.76
CA THR A 389 12.45 -11.85 -1.37
C THR A 389 12.76 -10.36 -1.54
N HIS A 390 11.89 -9.61 -2.22
CA HIS A 390 12.12 -8.20 -2.58
C HIS A 390 11.04 -7.31 -1.95
N LEU A 391 11.29 -6.89 -0.70
CA LEU A 391 10.34 -6.18 0.18
C LEU A 391 10.58 -4.67 0.30
N THR A 392 11.71 -4.16 -0.18
CA THR A 392 12.19 -2.80 0.15
C THR A 392 11.84 -1.78 -0.92
N GLY A 393 11.37 -0.60 -0.48
CA GLY A 393 11.03 0.52 -1.38
C GLY A 393 12.14 0.87 -2.36
N SER A 394 13.41 0.85 -1.92
CA SER A 394 14.56 1.09 -2.81
C SER A 394 14.67 0.08 -3.98
N LYS A 395 14.37 -1.21 -3.74
CA LYS A 395 14.34 -2.22 -4.82
C LYS A 395 13.17 -2.01 -5.76
N ILE A 396 11.99 -1.72 -5.20
CA ILE A 396 10.76 -1.41 -5.95
C ILE A 396 11.01 -0.21 -6.88
N GLY A 397 11.55 0.89 -6.34
CA GLY A 397 11.90 2.08 -7.11
C GLY A 397 12.90 1.83 -8.24
N VAL A 398 13.97 1.07 -7.98
CA VAL A 398 14.95 0.70 -9.03
C VAL A 398 14.29 -0.14 -10.14
N ARG A 399 13.42 -1.10 -9.79
CA ARG A 399 12.72 -1.95 -10.76
C ARG A 399 11.71 -1.17 -11.60
N LEU A 400 10.97 -0.24 -11.00
CA LEU A 400 10.01 0.64 -11.67
C LEU A 400 10.71 1.65 -12.59
N VAL A 401 11.81 2.27 -12.14
CA VAL A 401 12.60 3.20 -12.96
C VAL A 401 13.32 2.48 -14.11
N ALA A 402 13.62 1.18 -13.98
CA ALA A 402 14.08 0.37 -15.11
C ALA A 402 12.98 0.17 -16.17
N GLU A 403 11.74 -0.12 -15.76
CA GLU A 403 10.59 -0.29 -16.68
C GLU A 403 10.21 1.02 -17.41
N ALA A 404 10.21 2.14 -16.68
CA ALA A 404 9.93 3.45 -17.26
C ALA A 404 11.00 3.94 -18.24
N ALA A 405 12.13 3.24 -18.36
CA ALA A 405 13.14 3.48 -19.40
C ALA A 405 12.92 2.64 -20.67
N SER A 406 12.07 1.60 -20.63
CA SER A 406 11.72 0.74 -21.75
C SER A 406 10.29 0.95 -22.27
N SER A 407 9.44 1.72 -21.58
CA SER A 407 8.05 1.98 -21.99
C SER A 407 7.65 3.45 -21.87
N VAL A 408 7.29 4.09 -23.00
CA VAL A 408 6.98 5.54 -23.10
C VAL A 408 5.74 5.93 -22.30
N SER A 409 4.75 5.04 -22.24
CA SER A 409 3.49 5.27 -21.54
C SER A 409 3.60 5.07 -20.03
N LEU A 410 4.73 4.60 -19.50
CA LEU A 410 4.98 4.50 -18.06
C LEU A 410 5.79 5.69 -17.52
N ARG A 411 5.27 6.34 -16.48
CA ARG A 411 5.98 7.41 -15.76
C ARG A 411 5.99 7.14 -14.26
N VAL A 412 7.18 7.14 -13.68
CA VAL A 412 7.38 6.85 -12.25
C VAL A 412 7.78 8.13 -11.51
N LEU A 413 7.05 8.43 -10.43
CA LEU A 413 7.26 9.60 -9.56
C LEU A 413 7.41 9.15 -8.10
N PRO A 414 8.27 9.78 -7.27
CA PRO A 414 8.39 9.43 -5.86
C PRO A 414 7.15 9.89 -5.06
N ALA A 415 6.59 9.00 -4.25
CA ALA A 415 5.34 9.21 -3.52
C ALA A 415 5.49 9.15 -1.99
N GLY A 416 4.69 9.96 -1.30
CA GLY A 416 4.60 9.98 0.16
C GLY A 416 5.80 10.62 0.88
N ALA A 417 5.60 10.97 2.15
CA ALA A 417 6.58 11.72 2.96
C ALA A 417 7.85 10.93 3.38
N GLY A 418 8.00 9.69 2.92
CA GLY A 418 9.14 8.82 3.22
C GLY A 418 10.01 8.46 2.00
N GLY A 419 9.52 8.64 0.76
CA GLY A 419 10.24 8.27 -0.46
C GLY A 419 10.38 6.75 -0.70
N GLU A 420 9.67 5.91 0.05
CA GLU A 420 9.69 4.44 -0.11
C GLU A 420 8.58 3.93 -1.03
N ALA A 421 7.60 4.79 -1.38
CA ALA A 421 6.51 4.50 -2.31
C ALA A 421 6.69 5.29 -3.61
N PHE A 422 6.06 4.82 -4.69
CA PHE A 422 6.20 5.35 -6.04
C PHE A 422 4.83 5.44 -6.71
N GLU A 423 4.49 6.61 -7.24
CA GLU A 423 3.34 6.78 -8.12
C GLU A 423 3.76 6.36 -9.53
N VAL A 424 3.07 5.36 -10.09
CA VAL A 424 3.30 4.81 -11.42
C VAL A 424 2.10 5.18 -12.27
N GLN A 425 2.31 6.08 -13.23
CA GLN A 425 1.32 6.52 -14.19
C GLN A 425 1.45 5.68 -15.47
N ALA A 426 0.32 5.28 -16.06
CA ALA A 426 0.25 4.39 -17.22
C ALA A 426 -0.92 4.75 -18.15
N ARG A 427 -0.97 4.12 -19.33
CA ARG A 427 -2.09 4.29 -20.27
C ARG A 427 -3.33 3.45 -19.90
N GLY A 428 -3.16 2.25 -19.38
CA GLY A 428 -4.25 1.27 -19.24
C GLY A 428 -4.14 0.36 -18.02
N GLU A 429 -5.26 -0.25 -17.65
CA GLU A 429 -5.36 -1.16 -16.51
C GLU A 429 -4.55 -2.45 -16.75
N LEU A 430 -4.53 -2.97 -17.99
CA LEU A 430 -3.75 -4.17 -18.32
C LEU A 430 -2.25 -3.91 -18.25
N GLN A 431 -1.78 -2.74 -18.68
CA GLN A 431 -0.37 -2.36 -18.61
C GLN A 431 0.14 -2.36 -17.15
N LEU A 432 -0.65 -1.80 -16.23
CA LEU A 432 -0.33 -1.81 -14.80
C LEU A 432 -0.42 -3.23 -14.21
N GLY A 433 -1.45 -4.00 -14.57
CA GLY A 433 -1.59 -5.40 -14.16
C GLY A 433 -0.39 -6.27 -14.56
N LEU A 434 0.08 -6.16 -15.80
CA LEU A 434 1.23 -6.94 -16.29
C LEU A 434 2.55 -6.53 -15.64
N LEU A 435 2.77 -5.24 -15.38
CA LEU A 435 3.93 -4.78 -14.59
C LEU A 435 3.91 -5.36 -13.17
N ILE A 436 2.75 -5.33 -12.50
CA ILE A 436 2.59 -5.89 -11.16
C ILE A 436 2.79 -7.42 -11.15
N GLU A 437 2.26 -8.14 -12.15
CA GLU A 437 2.44 -9.60 -12.27
C GLU A 437 3.89 -9.99 -12.61
N ASN A 438 4.60 -9.23 -13.44
CA ASN A 438 6.03 -9.41 -13.66
C ASN A 438 6.81 -9.26 -12.35
N MET A 439 6.59 -8.18 -11.60
CA MET A 439 7.20 -7.99 -10.28
C MET A 439 6.83 -9.10 -9.28
N ARG A 440 5.59 -9.62 -9.34
CA ARG A 440 5.13 -10.75 -8.52
C ARG A 440 5.94 -12.03 -8.82
N ARG A 441 6.21 -12.30 -10.10
CA ARG A 441 7.02 -13.45 -10.56
C ARG A 441 8.51 -13.28 -10.29
N GLU A 442 9.03 -12.05 -10.35
CA GLU A 442 10.39 -11.68 -9.93
C GLU A 442 10.63 -11.80 -8.41
N GLY A 443 9.59 -12.13 -7.62
CA GLY A 443 9.73 -12.36 -6.18
C GLY A 443 9.56 -11.11 -5.30
N PHE A 444 8.93 -10.05 -5.80
CA PHE A 444 8.56 -8.88 -5.00
C PHE A 444 7.32 -9.17 -4.14
N GLU A 445 7.27 -8.56 -2.95
CA GLU A 445 6.02 -8.30 -2.25
C GLU A 445 5.77 -6.79 -2.21
N LEU A 446 4.57 -6.37 -2.60
CA LEU A 446 4.20 -4.96 -2.65
C LEU A 446 2.72 -4.76 -2.28
N SER A 447 2.40 -3.56 -1.84
CA SER A 447 1.03 -3.06 -1.72
C SER A 447 0.78 -1.98 -2.78
N VAL A 448 -0.30 -2.13 -3.53
CA VAL A 448 -0.70 -1.22 -4.61
C VAL A 448 -2.01 -0.52 -4.26
N SER A 449 -2.13 0.78 -4.55
CA SER A 449 -3.42 1.49 -4.49
C SER A 449 -4.39 1.00 -5.58
N PRO A 450 -5.70 1.27 -5.48
CA PRO A 450 -6.55 1.32 -6.67
C PRO A 450 -5.99 2.30 -7.71
N PRO A 451 -6.38 2.17 -8.98
CA PRO A 451 -6.11 3.18 -9.99
C PRO A 451 -6.91 4.47 -9.74
N GLU A 452 -6.24 5.62 -9.86
CA GLU A 452 -6.85 6.95 -9.91
C GLU A 452 -6.47 7.63 -11.25
N VAL A 453 -7.34 8.49 -11.80
CA VAL A 453 -6.99 9.22 -13.04
C VAL A 453 -6.01 10.36 -12.78
N VAL A 454 -5.10 10.60 -13.73
CA VAL A 454 -4.20 11.75 -13.73
C VAL A 454 -5.00 13.01 -14.06
N TYR A 455 -5.31 13.83 -13.05
CA TYR A 455 -6.01 15.10 -13.26
C TYR A 455 -5.06 16.22 -13.70
N ARG A 456 -5.47 17.00 -14.70
CA ARG A 456 -4.79 18.25 -15.07
C ARG A 456 -5.48 19.45 -14.41
N ARG A 457 -4.76 20.57 -14.34
CA ARG A 457 -5.30 21.88 -13.94
C ARG A 457 -4.93 22.90 -15.00
N ASP A 458 -5.93 23.59 -15.52
CA ASP A 458 -5.76 24.72 -16.42
C ASP A 458 -6.80 25.79 -16.08
N GLY A 459 -6.46 27.08 -16.19
CA GLY A 459 -7.28 28.21 -15.74
C GLY A 459 -7.72 28.18 -14.26
N GLY A 460 -7.21 27.24 -13.46
CA GLY A 460 -7.72 26.91 -12.12
C GLY A 460 -8.84 25.86 -12.09
N GLN A 461 -9.40 25.47 -13.24
CA GLN A 461 -10.36 24.38 -13.38
C GLN A 461 -9.66 23.02 -13.26
N ARG A 462 -10.38 22.02 -12.73
CA ARG A 462 -9.93 20.62 -12.71
C ARG A 462 -10.39 19.93 -13.99
N LEU A 463 -9.43 19.42 -14.76
CA LEU A 463 -9.69 18.62 -15.96
C LEU A 463 -9.41 17.14 -15.67
N GLU A 464 -10.19 16.25 -16.27
CA GLU A 464 -9.98 14.80 -16.25
C GLU A 464 -9.92 14.25 -17.68
N PRO A 465 -9.21 13.13 -17.91
CA PRO A 465 -9.16 12.52 -19.24
C PRO A 465 -10.54 11.96 -19.63
N ILE A 466 -10.95 12.24 -20.86
CA ILE A 466 -12.16 11.72 -21.52
C ILE A 466 -11.72 10.73 -22.60
N GLU A 467 -12.31 9.53 -22.54
CA GLU A 467 -12.16 8.47 -23.52
C GLU A 467 -13.46 8.31 -24.31
N GLU A 468 -13.34 8.14 -25.62
CA GLU A 468 -14.41 7.57 -26.45
C GLU A 468 -14.48 6.08 -26.19
N ILE A 469 -15.70 5.53 -26.14
CA ILE A 469 -15.98 4.10 -26.04
C ILE A 469 -16.87 3.70 -27.19
N VAL A 470 -16.39 2.75 -28.00
CA VAL A 470 -17.18 2.13 -29.06
C VAL A 470 -17.53 0.71 -28.60
N CYS A 471 -18.83 0.47 -28.37
CA CYS A 471 -19.35 -0.84 -28.00
C CYS A 471 -20.13 -1.45 -29.17
N GLU A 472 -19.74 -2.64 -29.64
CA GLU A 472 -20.57 -3.46 -30.55
C GLU A 472 -21.28 -4.51 -29.69
N VAL A 473 -22.61 -4.49 -29.62
CA VAL A 473 -23.41 -5.34 -28.72
C VAL A 473 -24.67 -5.83 -29.39
N GLU A 474 -25.18 -6.98 -28.94
CA GLU A 474 -26.51 -7.45 -29.33
C GLU A 474 -27.61 -6.56 -28.75
N ASP A 475 -28.74 -6.43 -29.45
CA ASP A 475 -29.88 -5.59 -29.06
C ASP A 475 -30.38 -5.90 -27.64
N GLN A 476 -30.40 -7.19 -27.27
CA GLN A 476 -30.77 -7.67 -25.93
C GLN A 476 -29.82 -7.22 -24.79
N HIS A 477 -28.66 -6.65 -25.12
CA HIS A 477 -27.63 -6.22 -24.17
C HIS A 477 -27.38 -4.70 -24.23
N ALA A 478 -27.78 -4.02 -25.30
CA ALA A 478 -27.62 -2.57 -25.49
C ALA A 478 -28.12 -1.74 -24.30
N GLY A 479 -29.37 -1.97 -23.85
CA GLY A 479 -29.96 -1.20 -22.73
C GLY A 479 -29.16 -1.29 -21.41
N ALA A 480 -28.67 -2.48 -21.08
CA ALA A 480 -27.88 -2.70 -19.86
C ALA A 480 -26.47 -2.08 -19.93
N VAL A 481 -25.89 -2.02 -21.13
CA VAL A 481 -24.61 -1.34 -21.39
C VAL A 481 -24.78 0.18 -21.33
N ILE A 482 -25.87 0.72 -21.88
CA ILE A 482 -26.21 2.14 -21.80
C ILE A 482 -26.40 2.57 -20.33
N GLU A 483 -27.17 1.82 -19.53
CA GLU A 483 -27.33 2.11 -18.10
C GLU A 483 -25.98 2.06 -17.37
N GLY A 484 -25.19 1.00 -17.60
CA GLY A 484 -23.88 0.81 -16.99
C GLY A 484 -22.90 1.96 -17.25
N LEU A 485 -22.84 2.47 -18.49
CA LEU A 485 -22.02 3.63 -18.85
C LEU A 485 -22.61 4.96 -18.36
N THR A 486 -23.93 5.13 -18.37
CA THR A 486 -24.60 6.36 -17.90
C THR A 486 -24.37 6.59 -16.41
N VAL A 487 -24.48 5.54 -15.57
CA VAL A 487 -24.12 5.62 -14.14
C VAL A 487 -22.66 6.03 -13.95
N ARG A 488 -21.78 5.62 -14.88
CA ARG A 488 -20.35 5.93 -14.93
C ARG A 488 -20.01 7.30 -15.56
N LYS A 489 -21.02 8.16 -15.79
CA LYS A 489 -20.92 9.50 -16.43
C LYS A 489 -20.41 9.45 -17.88
N GLY A 490 -20.70 8.34 -18.57
CA GLY A 490 -20.71 8.26 -20.02
C GLY A 490 -21.89 9.01 -20.60
N GLU A 491 -21.64 9.75 -21.68
CA GLU A 491 -22.63 10.45 -22.50
C GLU A 491 -22.70 9.71 -23.84
N LEU A 492 -23.87 9.17 -24.19
CA LEU A 492 -24.09 8.51 -25.49
C LEU A 492 -24.09 9.60 -26.58
N LEU A 493 -23.21 9.47 -27.55
CA LEU A 493 -23.15 10.35 -28.72
C LEU A 493 -24.03 9.78 -29.85
N GLU A 494 -23.79 8.52 -30.22
CA GLU A 494 -24.43 7.88 -31.36
C GLU A 494 -24.84 6.43 -31.05
N MET A 495 -25.94 6.02 -31.67
CA MET A 495 -26.45 4.65 -31.68
C MET A 495 -26.70 4.30 -33.15
N LEU A 496 -25.85 3.44 -33.70
CA LEU A 496 -25.89 3.03 -35.10
C LEU A 496 -26.28 1.54 -35.16
N PRO A 497 -27.30 1.13 -35.94
CA PRO A 497 -27.48 -0.27 -36.25
C PRO A 497 -26.27 -0.75 -37.07
N THR A 498 -25.77 -1.95 -36.78
CA THR A 498 -24.78 -2.58 -37.68
C THR A 498 -25.50 -3.35 -38.78
N GLU A 499 -24.84 -3.53 -39.92
CA GLU A 499 -25.35 -4.34 -41.05
C GLU A 499 -25.56 -5.82 -40.67
N VAL A 500 -24.94 -6.27 -39.58
CA VAL A 500 -25.24 -7.55 -38.93
C VAL A 500 -26.54 -7.42 -38.12
N GLU A 501 -27.57 -8.14 -38.54
CA GLU A 501 -28.89 -8.18 -37.91
C GLU A 501 -28.81 -8.54 -36.40
N GLY A 502 -29.57 -7.82 -35.57
CA GLY A 502 -29.62 -8.00 -34.11
C GLY A 502 -28.44 -7.40 -33.33
N LYS A 503 -27.57 -6.60 -33.97
CA LYS A 503 -26.46 -5.88 -33.32
C LYS A 503 -26.50 -4.37 -33.55
N GLN A 504 -25.98 -3.64 -32.55
CA GLN A 504 -25.84 -2.19 -32.53
C GLN A 504 -24.43 -1.78 -32.14
N ARG A 505 -23.95 -0.70 -32.77
CA ARG A 505 -22.74 0.03 -32.41
C ARG A 505 -23.15 1.27 -31.60
N LEU A 506 -22.70 1.34 -30.36
CA LEU A 506 -22.96 2.43 -29.43
C LEU A 506 -21.66 3.23 -29.23
N VAL A 507 -21.69 4.54 -29.47
CA VAL A 507 -20.54 5.44 -29.29
C VAL A 507 -20.81 6.36 -28.10
N PHE A 508 -19.93 6.34 -27.11
CA PHE A 508 -20.01 7.18 -25.91
C PHE A 508 -18.74 8.00 -25.73
N GLU A 509 -18.84 9.13 -25.05
CA GLU A 509 -17.71 9.72 -24.32
C GLU A 509 -17.88 9.49 -22.81
N ALA A 510 -16.88 8.97 -22.12
CA ALA A 510 -16.87 8.89 -20.65
C ALA A 510 -15.52 9.35 -20.06
N PRO A 511 -15.48 9.86 -18.82
CA PRO A 511 -14.21 10.07 -18.15
C PRO A 511 -13.54 8.71 -17.89
N SER A 512 -12.21 8.59 -18.08
CA SER A 512 -11.46 7.35 -17.86
C SER A 512 -11.73 6.73 -16.48
N ARG A 513 -11.98 7.60 -15.49
CA ARG A 513 -12.37 7.30 -14.11
C ARG A 513 -13.67 6.49 -14.00
N GLY A 514 -14.63 6.74 -14.89
CA GLY A 514 -15.86 5.96 -15.02
C GLY A 514 -15.61 4.57 -15.60
N LEU A 515 -14.60 4.43 -16.45
CA LEU A 515 -14.27 3.18 -17.15
C LEU A 515 -13.37 2.21 -16.36
N ILE A 516 -12.89 2.63 -15.17
CA ILE A 516 -12.11 1.79 -14.25
C ILE A 516 -12.93 0.56 -13.84
N GLY A 517 -12.36 -0.63 -14.04
CA GLY A 517 -13.01 -1.92 -13.80
C GLY A 517 -14.26 -2.19 -14.64
N PHE A 518 -14.62 -1.32 -15.60
CA PHE A 518 -15.84 -1.52 -16.39
C PHE A 518 -15.70 -2.69 -17.37
N ARG A 519 -14.48 -3.09 -17.75
CA ARG A 519 -14.24 -4.20 -18.70
C ARG A 519 -14.81 -5.54 -18.21
N SER A 520 -14.51 -5.96 -16.97
CA SER A 520 -15.07 -7.19 -16.39
C SER A 520 -16.59 -7.09 -16.21
N ALA A 521 -17.11 -5.90 -15.89
CA ALA A 521 -18.55 -5.66 -15.78
C ALA A 521 -19.25 -5.76 -17.15
N PHE A 522 -18.70 -5.12 -18.19
CA PHE A 522 -19.19 -5.16 -19.57
C PHE A 522 -19.25 -6.60 -20.08
N ALA A 523 -18.15 -7.37 -19.96
CA ALA A 523 -18.13 -8.78 -20.35
C ALA A 523 -19.17 -9.63 -19.59
N THR A 524 -19.49 -9.27 -18.34
CA THR A 524 -20.57 -9.94 -17.57
C THR A 524 -21.95 -9.54 -18.10
N LEU A 525 -22.18 -8.25 -18.38
CA LEU A 525 -23.44 -7.71 -18.92
C LEU A 525 -23.77 -8.27 -20.31
N THR A 526 -22.76 -8.39 -21.17
CA THR A 526 -22.89 -8.90 -22.54
C THR A 526 -22.64 -10.40 -22.68
N ARG A 527 -22.52 -11.12 -21.54
CA ARG A 527 -22.23 -12.58 -21.49
C ARG A 527 -21.00 -13.02 -22.32
N GLY A 528 -20.07 -12.10 -22.56
CA GLY A 528 -18.87 -12.29 -23.36
C GLY A 528 -19.03 -12.08 -24.88
N THR A 529 -20.23 -11.84 -25.41
CA THR A 529 -20.45 -11.68 -26.87
C THR A 529 -20.22 -10.25 -27.36
N GLY A 530 -20.48 -9.26 -26.49
CA GLY A 530 -20.26 -7.85 -26.81
C GLY A 530 -18.79 -7.45 -26.81
N LEU A 531 -18.48 -6.42 -27.59
CA LEU A 531 -17.14 -5.88 -27.83
C LEU A 531 -17.06 -4.45 -27.32
N MET A 532 -15.93 -4.05 -26.72
CA MET A 532 -15.73 -2.68 -26.23
C MET A 532 -14.31 -2.21 -26.54
N HIS A 533 -14.21 -1.15 -27.34
CA HIS A 533 -12.99 -0.42 -27.64
C HIS A 533 -12.99 0.91 -26.87
N ARG A 534 -11.80 1.40 -26.52
CA ARG A 534 -11.62 2.71 -25.87
C ARG A 534 -10.48 3.49 -26.53
N ALA A 535 -10.65 4.79 -26.71
CA ALA A 535 -9.65 5.69 -27.26
C ALA A 535 -9.58 6.99 -26.46
N PHE A 536 -8.39 7.47 -26.13
CA PHE A 536 -8.24 8.76 -25.46
C PHE A 536 -8.51 9.90 -26.46
N VAL A 537 -9.44 10.80 -26.14
CA VAL A 537 -9.80 11.92 -27.03
C VAL A 537 -9.19 13.23 -26.53
N ARG A 538 -9.49 13.63 -25.28
CA ARG A 538 -9.07 14.93 -24.74
C ARG A 538 -9.14 14.99 -23.21
N TYR A 539 -8.55 16.03 -22.64
CA TYR A 539 -8.83 16.42 -21.25
C TYR A 539 -10.05 17.34 -21.23
N GLY A 540 -11.10 16.93 -20.53
CA GLY A 540 -12.36 17.65 -20.41
C GLY A 540 -12.63 18.17 -18.99
N PRO A 541 -13.63 19.05 -18.80
CA PRO A 541 -14.09 19.45 -17.48
C PRO A 541 -14.51 18.25 -16.60
N PHE A 542 -14.17 18.28 -15.32
CA PHE A 542 -14.56 17.24 -14.36
C PHE A 542 -16.08 17.04 -14.28
N ARG A 543 -16.60 15.89 -14.74
CA ARG A 543 -18.04 15.54 -14.81
C ARG A 543 -18.67 15.18 -13.45
N GLY A 544 -18.11 15.68 -12.35
CA GLY A 544 -18.62 15.46 -10.99
C GLY A 544 -18.28 14.10 -10.39
N PRO A 545 -18.69 13.85 -9.12
CA PRO A 545 -18.46 12.57 -8.45
C PRO A 545 -19.19 11.42 -9.15
N LEU A 546 -18.61 10.22 -9.05
CA LEU A 546 -19.31 8.98 -9.39
C LEU A 546 -20.22 8.55 -8.24
N ASP A 547 -21.34 7.96 -8.60
CA ASP A 547 -22.20 7.24 -7.66
C ASP A 547 -21.56 5.91 -7.25
N ARG A 548 -22.02 5.30 -6.14
CA ARG A 548 -21.39 4.08 -5.61
C ARG A 548 -21.78 2.85 -6.41
N VAL A 549 -20.93 2.47 -7.36
CA VAL A 549 -21.14 1.31 -8.24
C VAL A 549 -20.90 -0.04 -7.51
N ARG A 550 -20.17 -0.08 -6.40
CA ARG A 550 -19.81 -1.31 -5.66
C ARG A 550 -20.51 -1.41 -4.30
N LYS A 551 -20.86 -2.64 -3.91
CA LYS A 551 -21.35 -3.00 -2.57
C LYS A 551 -20.23 -2.95 -1.51
N GLY A 552 -20.61 -3.06 -0.24
CA GLY A 552 -19.67 -3.06 0.88
C GLY A 552 -18.74 -4.28 0.91
N ALA A 553 -17.61 -4.18 1.61
CA ALA A 553 -16.71 -5.31 1.86
C ALA A 553 -17.04 -6.07 3.16
N LEU A 554 -16.81 -7.38 3.19
CA LEU A 554 -16.67 -8.15 4.43
C LEU A 554 -15.20 -8.09 4.87
N VAL A 555 -14.91 -7.42 5.99
CA VAL A 555 -13.55 -7.14 6.46
C VAL A 555 -13.24 -7.92 7.75
N SER A 556 -12.10 -8.62 7.79
CA SER A 556 -11.69 -9.39 8.96
C SER A 556 -11.32 -8.49 10.15
N THR A 557 -11.83 -8.83 11.32
CA THR A 557 -11.49 -8.24 12.63
C THR A 557 -10.42 -9.03 13.38
N ALA A 558 -9.98 -10.18 12.84
CA ALA A 558 -9.16 -11.17 13.54
C ALA A 558 -7.99 -11.66 12.68
N GLU A 559 -7.02 -12.26 13.34
CA GLU A 559 -5.84 -12.89 12.74
C GLU A 559 -5.82 -14.39 13.06
N GLY A 560 -5.48 -15.22 12.07
CA GLY A 560 -5.48 -16.68 12.18
C GLY A 560 -5.95 -17.36 10.90
N ARG A 561 -6.33 -18.63 10.99
CA ARG A 561 -6.89 -19.40 9.85
C ARG A 561 -8.41 -19.34 9.83
N THR A 562 -8.98 -19.23 8.64
CA THR A 562 -10.43 -19.32 8.44
C THR A 562 -10.97 -20.69 8.84
N THR A 563 -12.19 -20.72 9.40
CA THR A 563 -12.87 -21.98 9.77
C THR A 563 -14.17 -22.15 9.00
N VAL A 564 -14.49 -23.39 8.58
CA VAL A 564 -15.72 -23.72 7.82
C VAL A 564 -16.98 -23.19 8.52
N HIS A 565 -17.07 -23.40 9.84
CA HIS A 565 -18.14 -22.90 10.70
C HIS A 565 -18.28 -21.37 10.70
N ALA A 566 -17.16 -20.64 10.67
CA ALA A 566 -17.22 -19.18 10.55
C ALA A 566 -17.66 -18.78 9.14
N LEU A 567 -17.06 -19.34 8.09
CA LEU A 567 -17.34 -19.00 6.69
C LEU A 567 -18.81 -19.23 6.31
N GLY A 568 -19.41 -20.37 6.65
CA GLY A 568 -20.85 -20.61 6.36
C GLY A 568 -21.79 -19.63 7.09
N SER A 569 -21.36 -19.06 8.23
CA SER A 569 -22.10 -18.00 8.93
C SER A 569 -21.87 -16.58 8.37
N LEU A 570 -20.99 -16.45 7.38
CA LEU A 570 -20.67 -15.22 6.65
C LEU A 570 -21.16 -15.26 5.19
N GLU A 571 -21.24 -16.44 4.57
CA GLU A 571 -21.82 -16.68 3.24
C GLU A 571 -23.25 -16.15 3.12
N ALA A 572 -24.08 -16.35 4.15
CA ALA A 572 -25.42 -15.75 4.27
C ALA A 572 -25.43 -14.20 4.39
N ARG A 573 -24.26 -13.55 4.29
CA ARG A 573 -24.08 -12.08 4.30
C ARG A 573 -23.47 -11.54 3.00
N GLY A 574 -23.12 -12.41 2.05
CA GLY A 574 -22.52 -12.08 0.77
C GLY A 574 -21.43 -13.08 0.34
N SER A 575 -20.91 -12.92 -0.87
CA SER A 575 -19.95 -13.86 -1.48
C SER A 575 -18.60 -13.82 -0.78
N LEU A 576 -17.99 -15.00 -0.59
CA LEU A 576 -16.70 -15.17 0.09
C LEU A 576 -15.53 -15.10 -0.89
N PHE A 577 -14.38 -14.62 -0.42
CA PHE A 577 -13.11 -14.59 -1.17
C PHE A 577 -12.04 -15.53 -0.60
N ALA A 578 -12.26 -16.05 0.62
CA ALA A 578 -11.32 -16.90 1.34
C ALA A 578 -11.90 -18.30 1.52
N GLU A 579 -11.11 -19.32 1.19
CA GLU A 579 -11.40 -20.73 1.47
C GLU A 579 -11.25 -21.05 2.96
N PRO A 580 -11.69 -22.22 3.43
CA PRO A 580 -11.27 -22.76 4.73
C PRO A 580 -9.74 -22.90 4.83
N GLN A 581 -9.18 -22.75 6.04
CA GLN A 581 -7.74 -22.76 6.33
C GLN A 581 -6.89 -21.62 5.72
N THR A 582 -7.42 -20.74 4.87
CA THR A 582 -6.72 -19.52 4.44
C THR A 582 -6.24 -18.70 5.65
N GLU A 583 -4.98 -18.24 5.64
CA GLU A 583 -4.48 -17.32 6.65
C GLU A 583 -4.94 -15.89 6.37
N VAL A 584 -5.59 -15.29 7.37
CA VAL A 584 -6.20 -13.95 7.30
C VAL A 584 -5.77 -13.10 8.49
N TYR A 585 -5.82 -11.78 8.32
CA TYR A 585 -5.40 -10.80 9.32
C TYR A 585 -6.41 -9.65 9.45
N MET A 586 -6.30 -8.87 10.54
CA MET A 586 -7.18 -7.72 10.79
C MET A 586 -7.07 -6.69 9.66
N GLY A 587 -8.19 -6.35 9.01
CA GLY A 587 -8.26 -5.41 7.89
C GLY A 587 -8.18 -6.05 6.50
N MET A 588 -7.88 -7.35 6.40
CA MET A 588 -8.01 -8.10 5.14
C MET A 588 -9.48 -8.25 4.75
N LEU A 589 -9.79 -8.15 3.45
CA LEU A 589 -11.11 -8.45 2.90
C LEU A 589 -11.26 -9.96 2.73
N VAL A 590 -12.42 -10.50 3.13
CA VAL A 590 -12.73 -11.94 3.08
C VAL A 590 -14.01 -12.24 2.29
N GLY A 591 -14.63 -11.22 1.71
CA GLY A 591 -15.84 -11.33 0.88
C GLY A 591 -16.41 -9.97 0.47
N GLU A 592 -17.41 -10.00 -0.40
CA GLU A 592 -18.28 -8.87 -0.73
C GLU A 592 -19.57 -8.97 0.11
N SER A 593 -20.11 -7.85 0.58
CA SER A 593 -21.36 -7.85 1.32
C SER A 593 -22.57 -7.79 0.39
N ALA A 594 -23.64 -8.51 0.74
CA ALA A 594 -24.94 -8.37 0.11
C ALA A 594 -25.63 -7.01 0.36
N ARG A 595 -25.02 -6.12 1.17
CA ARG A 595 -25.55 -4.81 1.56
C ARG A 595 -24.56 -3.67 1.26
N ASP A 596 -25.08 -2.45 1.26
CA ASP A 596 -24.27 -1.24 1.09
C ASP A 596 -23.48 -0.90 2.36
N GLY A 597 -22.18 -0.70 2.20
CA GLY A 597 -21.25 -0.35 3.29
C GLY A 597 -20.61 -1.56 3.97
N ASP A 598 -19.37 -1.36 4.42
CA ASP A 598 -18.51 -2.43 4.91
C ASP A 598 -19.01 -3.06 6.22
N MET A 599 -18.82 -4.37 6.35
CA MET A 599 -19.16 -5.14 7.54
C MET A 599 -17.90 -5.78 8.14
N ASP A 600 -17.59 -5.40 9.37
CA ASP A 600 -16.57 -6.04 10.19
C ASP A 600 -17.03 -7.43 10.68
N VAL A 601 -16.27 -8.46 10.35
CA VAL A 601 -16.59 -9.88 10.57
C VAL A 601 -15.44 -10.64 11.23
N ASN A 602 -15.71 -11.82 11.81
CA ASN A 602 -14.66 -12.70 12.36
C ASN A 602 -14.69 -14.08 11.68
N PRO A 603 -13.82 -14.32 10.68
CA PRO A 603 -13.74 -15.59 9.94
C PRO A 603 -12.93 -16.69 10.67
N VAL A 604 -12.30 -16.37 11.80
CA VAL A 604 -11.48 -17.28 12.63
C VAL A 604 -12.33 -17.92 13.76
N ARG A 605 -13.66 -17.74 13.74
CA ARG A 605 -14.56 -18.13 14.84
C ARG A 605 -14.87 -19.63 14.88
N GLU A 606 -14.13 -20.35 15.71
CA GLU A 606 -14.38 -21.75 16.09
C GLU A 606 -15.82 -22.03 16.55
N LYS A 607 -16.29 -23.28 16.34
CA LYS A 607 -17.56 -23.80 16.85
C LYS A 607 -17.45 -24.01 18.36
N LYS A 608 -18.21 -23.26 19.16
CA LYS A 608 -18.21 -23.43 20.62
C LYS A 608 -18.88 -24.75 20.98
N LEU A 609 -18.12 -25.65 21.62
CA LEU A 609 -18.65 -26.87 22.23
C LEU A 609 -19.61 -26.50 23.37
N THR A 610 -20.91 -26.67 23.13
CA THR A 610 -21.94 -26.71 24.18
C THR A 610 -22.01 -28.10 24.76
N ASN A 611 -22.10 -28.24 26.09
CA ASN A 611 -22.14 -29.56 26.78
C ASN A 611 -23.40 -30.41 26.48
N VAL A 612 -24.28 -29.97 25.59
CA VAL A 612 -25.41 -30.75 25.09
C VAL A 612 -24.88 -31.78 24.08
N ARG A 613 -24.87 -33.06 24.48
CA ARG A 613 -24.45 -34.18 23.62
C ARG A 613 -25.51 -34.51 22.57
N SER A 614 -25.58 -33.74 21.48
CA SER A 614 -26.25 -34.14 20.24
C SER A 614 -25.37 -35.12 19.45
N ALA A 615 -25.23 -36.36 19.95
CA ALA A 615 -24.46 -37.39 19.26
C ALA A 615 -25.22 -37.88 18.01
N GLY A 616 -24.62 -37.72 16.82
CA GLY A 616 -25.12 -38.27 15.56
C GLY A 616 -25.08 -37.29 14.38
N ASN A 617 -25.56 -36.06 14.56
CA ASN A 617 -25.68 -35.06 13.50
C ASN A 617 -24.79 -33.84 13.77
N ASP A 618 -23.53 -33.91 13.33
CA ASP A 618 -22.81 -32.71 12.91
C ASP A 618 -23.29 -32.36 11.50
N GLU A 619 -24.03 -31.26 11.36
CA GLU A 619 -24.45 -30.74 10.05
C GLU A 619 -23.22 -30.47 9.18
N LYS A 620 -23.13 -31.16 8.03
CA LYS A 620 -22.09 -30.90 7.04
C LYS A 620 -22.36 -29.54 6.40
N VAL A 621 -21.61 -28.53 6.86
CA VAL A 621 -21.62 -27.18 6.26
C VAL A 621 -20.96 -27.26 4.89
N PHE A 622 -21.78 -27.32 3.85
CA PHE A 622 -21.37 -27.03 2.48
C PHE A 622 -21.17 -25.52 2.33
N LEU A 623 -20.17 -25.12 1.54
CA LEU A 623 -19.88 -23.73 1.19
C LEU A 623 -19.87 -23.62 -0.34
N ALA A 624 -20.36 -22.51 -0.88
CA ALA A 624 -20.09 -22.15 -2.27
C ALA A 624 -18.58 -21.94 -2.51
N PRO A 625 -18.06 -22.24 -3.72
CA PRO A 625 -16.68 -21.91 -4.08
C PRO A 625 -16.48 -20.40 -3.98
N PRO A 626 -15.41 -19.91 -3.31
CA PRO A 626 -15.19 -18.48 -3.16
C PRO A 626 -14.76 -17.84 -4.49
N ARG A 627 -15.04 -16.53 -4.62
CA ARG A 627 -14.57 -15.73 -5.76
C ARG A 627 -13.07 -15.48 -5.63
N VAL A 628 -12.28 -16.28 -6.35
CA VAL A 628 -10.87 -15.99 -6.62
C VAL A 628 -10.79 -14.73 -7.51
N PHE A 629 -9.87 -13.82 -7.20
CA PHE A 629 -9.61 -12.63 -8.02
C PHE A 629 -8.40 -12.85 -8.91
N THR A 630 -8.54 -12.53 -10.20
CA THR A 630 -7.38 -12.19 -11.03
C THR A 630 -6.82 -10.83 -10.59
N LEU A 631 -5.61 -10.50 -11.03
CA LEU A 631 -5.01 -9.21 -10.74
C LEU A 631 -5.78 -8.05 -11.40
N GLU A 632 -6.29 -8.23 -12.62
CA GLU A 632 -7.15 -7.25 -13.30
C GLU A 632 -8.49 -7.06 -12.57
N ASP A 633 -9.13 -8.14 -12.12
CA ASP A 633 -10.37 -8.04 -11.34
C ASP A 633 -10.12 -7.35 -9.99
N ALA A 634 -8.96 -7.57 -9.36
CA ALA A 634 -8.57 -6.86 -8.15
C ALA A 634 -8.41 -5.35 -8.42
N ILE A 635 -7.70 -4.97 -9.49
CA ILE A 635 -7.52 -3.57 -9.91
C ILE A 635 -8.87 -2.89 -10.16
N GLY A 636 -9.79 -3.56 -10.88
CA GLY A 636 -11.13 -3.04 -11.16
C GLY A 636 -12.12 -3.05 -9.98
N TYR A 637 -11.83 -3.80 -8.90
CA TYR A 637 -12.72 -3.95 -7.74
C TYR A 637 -12.38 -3.00 -6.59
N VAL A 638 -11.11 -2.68 -6.35
CA VAL A 638 -10.61 -2.01 -5.13
C VAL A 638 -11.09 -0.56 -4.97
N ASN A 639 -11.56 -0.21 -3.76
CA ASN A 639 -12.00 1.15 -3.41
C ASN A 639 -10.85 2.06 -2.96
N GLY A 640 -11.06 3.38 -3.00
CA GLY A 640 -10.09 4.40 -2.57
C GLY A 640 -9.58 4.31 -1.12
N ASP A 641 -10.25 3.55 -0.23
CA ASP A 641 -9.82 3.27 1.15
C ASP A 641 -9.19 1.87 1.33
N GLU A 642 -8.99 1.14 0.24
CA GLU A 642 -8.41 -0.20 0.14
C GLU A 642 -7.02 -0.16 -0.53
N LEU A 643 -6.36 -1.33 -0.57
CA LEU A 643 -5.11 -1.64 -1.25
C LEU A 643 -5.15 -3.11 -1.72
N ILE A 644 -4.41 -3.42 -2.79
CA ILE A 644 -4.07 -4.78 -3.21
C ILE A 644 -2.73 -5.15 -2.58
N GLU A 645 -2.67 -6.23 -1.81
CA GLU A 645 -1.42 -6.86 -1.39
C GLU A 645 -1.07 -7.96 -2.41
N VAL A 646 0.14 -7.88 -2.97
CA VAL A 646 0.60 -8.74 -4.06
C VAL A 646 1.88 -9.46 -3.63
N THR A 647 1.87 -10.79 -3.68
CA THR A 647 2.99 -11.66 -3.30
C THR A 647 3.17 -12.82 -4.29
N PRO A 648 4.34 -13.48 -4.35
CA PRO A 648 4.61 -14.50 -5.38
C PRO A 648 3.62 -15.68 -5.39
N GLY A 649 3.06 -16.05 -4.25
CA GLY A 649 2.02 -17.08 -4.14
C GLY A 649 0.58 -16.55 -4.07
N SER A 650 0.36 -15.29 -3.69
CA SER A 650 -0.98 -14.77 -3.34
C SER A 650 -1.30 -13.40 -3.93
N ILE A 651 -2.58 -13.16 -4.18
CA ILE A 651 -3.15 -11.81 -4.32
C ILE A 651 -4.20 -11.66 -3.21
N ARG A 652 -4.11 -10.59 -2.42
CA ARG A 652 -4.99 -10.34 -1.27
C ARG A 652 -5.55 -8.93 -1.33
N LEU A 653 -6.79 -8.75 -0.91
CA LEU A 653 -7.43 -7.45 -0.80
C LEU A 653 -7.46 -7.01 0.68
N ARG A 654 -7.19 -5.74 0.96
CA ARG A 654 -7.18 -5.20 2.33
C ARG A 654 -7.66 -3.76 2.39
N LYS A 655 -8.12 -3.32 3.56
CA LYS A 655 -8.27 -1.89 3.85
C LYS A 655 -6.89 -1.24 4.01
N ARG A 656 -6.77 0.02 3.58
CA ARG A 656 -5.56 0.84 3.74
C ARG A 656 -5.23 1.04 5.22
N VAL A 657 -6.27 1.28 6.04
CA VAL A 657 -6.20 1.30 7.50
C VAL A 657 -6.78 0.00 8.06
N LEU A 658 -5.91 -0.82 8.66
CA LEU A 658 -6.26 -2.17 9.14
C LEU A 658 -7.23 -2.15 10.33
N ASP A 659 -6.96 -1.32 11.35
CA ASP A 659 -7.78 -1.22 12.57
C ASP A 659 -9.19 -0.63 12.27
N PRO A 660 -10.27 -1.38 12.54
CA PRO A 660 -11.65 -0.89 12.36
C PRO A 660 -11.94 0.41 13.11
N MET A 661 -11.38 0.59 14.32
CA MET A 661 -11.61 1.79 15.14
C MET A 661 -10.88 3.03 14.60
N SER A 662 -9.90 2.84 13.71
CA SER A 662 -9.17 3.90 13.02
C SER A 662 -9.73 4.21 11.62
N ARG A 663 -10.53 3.30 11.02
CA ARG A 663 -11.27 3.56 9.77
C ARG A 663 -12.42 4.56 9.95
N ILE A 664 -13.08 4.57 11.12
CA ILE A 664 -14.29 5.39 11.35
C ILE A 664 -13.98 6.90 11.20
N PRO A 665 -14.61 7.62 10.24
CA PRO A 665 -14.34 9.03 10.00
C PRO A 665 -14.66 9.90 11.24
N ARG A 666 -13.64 10.61 11.75
CA ARG A 666 -13.78 11.48 12.92
C ARG A 666 -14.39 12.82 12.53
N VAL A 667 -15.73 12.87 12.47
CA VAL A 667 -16.50 14.08 12.18
C VAL A 667 -16.09 15.24 13.11
N PRO A 668 -15.54 16.35 12.59
CA PRO A 668 -15.09 17.47 13.41
C PRO A 668 -16.29 18.36 13.79
N GLY A 669 -17.06 17.95 14.80
CA GLY A 669 -18.22 18.70 15.24
C GLY A 669 -18.68 18.37 16.66
N GLY A 670 -19.23 19.37 17.35
CA GLY A 670 -19.87 19.21 18.65
C GLY A 670 -21.14 20.06 18.73
N GLY A 671 -22.29 19.48 18.39
CA GLY A 671 -23.58 20.19 18.52
C GLY A 671 -24.81 19.44 17.98
N THR A 672 -24.71 18.73 16.85
CA THR A 672 -25.88 18.24 16.10
C THR A 672 -26.01 16.70 16.05
N HIS A 673 -27.22 16.20 15.74
CA HIS A 673 -27.59 14.78 15.87
C HIS A 673 -26.71 13.79 15.09
N ARG A 674 -26.15 14.17 13.91
CA ARG A 674 -25.22 13.32 13.15
C ARG A 674 -23.94 12.98 13.94
N ALA A 675 -23.47 13.86 14.82
CA ALA A 675 -22.34 13.58 15.71
C ALA A 675 -22.69 12.60 16.86
N GLY A 676 -23.97 12.26 17.03
CA GLY A 676 -24.45 11.22 17.95
C GLY A 676 -24.31 9.81 17.40
N GLN A 677 -24.60 9.58 16.11
CA GLN A 677 -24.50 8.24 15.51
C GLN A 677 -23.03 7.78 15.39
N GLY A 678 -22.10 8.67 15.06
CA GLY A 678 -20.67 8.40 15.14
C GLY A 678 -20.11 8.16 16.56
N ALA A 679 -20.92 8.30 17.62
CA ALA A 679 -20.46 8.19 19.01
C ALA A 679 -20.57 6.77 19.61
N PHE A 680 -21.20 5.81 18.91
CA PHE A 680 -21.30 4.42 19.37
C PHE A 680 -19.96 3.66 19.32
N GLY A 681 -18.96 4.17 18.59
CA GLY A 681 -17.56 3.75 18.66
C GLY A 681 -16.87 4.16 19.97
N ASN A 682 -17.22 3.48 21.07
CA ASN A 682 -16.53 3.50 22.37
C ASN A 682 -16.01 4.88 22.88
N MET A 683 -16.92 5.71 23.39
CA MET A 683 -16.66 6.71 24.44
C MET A 683 -15.67 7.86 24.13
N CYS A 684 -15.53 8.31 22.88
CA CYS A 684 -14.54 9.34 22.49
C CYS A 684 -15.11 10.76 22.27
N ARG A 685 -15.86 11.32 23.23
CA ARG A 685 -16.33 12.72 23.15
C ARG A 685 -15.20 13.72 23.42
N GLY A 686 -14.83 14.53 22.42
CA GLY A 686 -13.96 15.72 22.60
C GLY A 686 -12.45 15.51 22.43
N GLY A 687 -12.04 14.72 21.43
CA GLY A 687 -10.68 14.79 20.84
C GLY A 687 -9.52 14.42 21.78
N ARG A 688 -9.41 13.15 22.17
CA ARG A 688 -8.23 12.61 22.87
C ARG A 688 -7.79 11.28 22.29
N MET A 689 -6.48 11.08 22.18
CA MET A 689 -5.87 9.93 21.53
C MET A 689 -5.73 8.70 22.44
N PHE A 690 -5.60 7.56 21.77
CA PHE A 690 -5.17 6.24 22.25
C PHE A 690 -3.70 6.23 22.75
N ALA A 691 -3.36 7.14 23.68
CA ALA A 691 -2.07 7.16 24.38
C ALA A 691 -2.18 8.03 25.65
N PRO A 692 -2.73 7.51 26.78
CA PRO A 692 -3.01 8.34 27.95
C PRO A 692 -1.73 8.68 28.73
N THR A 693 -1.18 9.88 28.51
CA THR A 693 -0.07 10.48 29.28
C THR A 693 -0.38 10.77 30.75
N LYS A 694 -1.52 10.28 31.27
CA LYS A 694 -1.87 10.21 32.69
C LYS A 694 -2.54 8.89 33.00
N THR A 695 -2.08 8.22 34.05
CA THR A 695 -2.60 6.96 34.59
C THR A 695 -4.01 7.11 35.17
N TRP A 696 -5.01 7.05 34.29
CA TRP A 696 -6.40 6.81 34.69
C TRP A 696 -6.63 5.31 34.95
N ARG A 697 -7.49 5.01 35.92
CA ARG A 697 -7.73 3.65 36.41
C ARG A 697 -8.44 2.80 35.34
N ARG A 698 -7.97 1.58 35.13
CA ARG A 698 -8.62 0.59 34.24
C ARG A 698 -9.82 -0.04 34.94
N TRP A 699 -10.97 0.63 34.90
CA TRP A 699 -12.19 0.21 35.64
C TRP A 699 -12.69 -1.20 35.29
N HIS A 700 -12.46 -1.69 34.07
CA HIS A 700 -12.87 -3.03 33.63
C HIS A 700 -11.98 -4.17 34.16
N ARG A 701 -10.74 -3.91 34.58
CA ARG A 701 -9.80 -4.97 34.96
C ARG A 701 -9.98 -5.29 36.45
N LYS A 702 -10.67 -6.40 36.76
CA LYS A 702 -10.81 -6.92 38.14
C LYS A 702 -9.42 -7.00 38.78
N ILE A 703 -9.14 -6.14 39.76
CA ILE A 703 -7.89 -6.15 40.52
C ILE A 703 -8.00 -7.27 41.56
N ASN A 704 -7.00 -8.16 41.65
CA ASN A 704 -6.96 -9.19 42.67
C ASN A 704 -7.13 -8.57 44.06
N ILE A 705 -8.13 -9.04 44.81
CA ILE A 705 -8.53 -8.48 46.10
C ILE A 705 -7.38 -8.60 47.11
N ASN A 706 -6.59 -9.68 47.07
CA ASN A 706 -5.44 -9.84 47.96
C ASN A 706 -4.31 -8.88 47.61
N LEU A 707 -4.03 -8.59 46.33
CA LEU A 707 -3.09 -7.50 45.97
C LEU A 707 -3.55 -6.13 46.47
N LYS A 708 -4.86 -5.85 46.43
CA LYS A 708 -5.44 -4.62 47.02
C LYS A 708 -5.30 -4.60 48.55
N ARG A 709 -5.50 -5.74 49.23
CA ARG A 709 -5.34 -5.89 50.70
C ARG A 709 -3.87 -5.70 51.10
N TYR A 710 -2.92 -6.36 50.42
CA TYR A 710 -1.48 -6.20 50.65
C TYR A 710 -1.02 -4.76 50.43
N ALA A 711 -1.41 -4.11 49.33
CA ALA A 711 -1.03 -2.71 49.09
C ALA A 711 -1.54 -1.74 50.17
N VAL A 712 -2.69 -2.03 50.78
CA VAL A 712 -3.19 -1.28 51.96
C VAL A 712 -2.36 -1.59 53.20
N ALA A 713 -2.04 -2.86 53.47
CA ALA A 713 -1.19 -3.25 54.61
C ALA A 713 0.22 -2.63 54.51
N SER A 714 0.86 -2.65 53.34
CA SER A 714 2.16 -1.99 53.11
C SER A 714 2.09 -0.47 53.28
N ALA A 715 0.95 0.16 52.93
CA ALA A 715 0.76 1.60 53.15
C ALA A 715 0.51 1.96 54.62
N LEU A 716 -0.04 1.03 55.42
CA LEU A 716 -0.15 1.15 56.88
C LEU A 716 1.22 0.96 57.55
N ALA A 717 1.95 -0.11 57.23
CA ALA A 717 3.30 -0.34 57.75
C ALA A 717 4.24 0.84 57.44
N ALA A 718 4.19 1.38 56.22
CA ALA A 718 4.97 2.55 55.84
C ALA A 718 4.60 3.85 56.59
N SER A 719 3.47 3.92 57.30
CA SER A 719 3.12 5.07 58.15
C SER A 719 3.78 5.04 59.53
N ALA A 720 4.27 3.87 59.97
CA ALA A 720 5.03 3.72 61.21
C ALA A 720 6.53 4.04 61.04
N VAL A 721 7.03 4.18 59.80
CA VAL A 721 8.46 4.42 59.52
C VAL A 721 8.73 5.92 59.38
N PRO A 722 9.44 6.59 60.32
CA PRO A 722 9.61 8.04 60.31
C PRO A 722 10.27 8.56 59.03
N ALA A 723 11.29 7.85 58.53
CA ALA A 723 11.99 8.20 57.29
C ALA A 723 11.06 8.27 56.06
N LEU A 724 10.07 7.37 55.94
CA LEU A 724 9.11 7.39 54.84
C LEU A 724 8.09 8.53 54.98
N VAL A 725 7.69 8.85 56.21
CA VAL A 725 6.77 9.96 56.53
C VAL A 725 7.44 11.32 56.28
N MET A 726 8.71 11.48 56.67
CA MET A 726 9.54 12.65 56.36
C MET A 726 9.83 12.76 54.86
N ALA A 727 10.14 11.65 54.16
CA ALA A 727 10.40 11.66 52.72
C ALA A 727 9.17 12.03 51.88
N ARG A 728 7.95 11.75 52.37
CA ARG A 728 6.71 12.28 51.78
C ARG A 728 6.56 13.81 51.94
N GLY A 729 7.35 14.41 52.82
CA GLY A 729 7.32 15.84 53.12
C GLY A 729 6.27 16.23 54.16
N HIS A 730 5.93 15.34 55.10
CA HIS A 730 5.30 15.74 56.36
C HIS A 730 6.34 16.44 57.28
N ARG A 731 5.86 17.05 58.36
CA ARG A 731 6.66 17.55 59.48
C ARG A 731 6.23 16.83 60.75
N ILE A 732 7.12 16.00 61.29
CA ILE A 732 6.86 15.13 62.44
C ILE A 732 7.97 15.25 63.49
N ASP A 733 8.80 16.28 63.36
CA ASP A 733 10.05 16.49 64.08
C ASP A 733 9.84 16.80 65.57
N ALA A 734 8.58 17.06 65.96
CA ALA A 734 8.11 17.28 67.34
C ALA A 734 7.03 16.26 67.77
N VAL A 735 6.83 15.17 67.01
CA VAL A 735 5.90 14.08 67.34
C VAL A 735 6.69 13.02 68.14
N PRO A 736 6.19 12.55 69.30
CA PRO A 736 6.99 11.70 70.20
C PRO A 736 7.32 10.32 69.63
N GLU A 737 6.39 9.70 68.90
CA GLU A 737 6.56 8.35 68.35
C GLU A 737 5.73 8.12 67.06
N LEU A 738 6.04 7.02 66.35
CA LEU A 738 5.23 6.50 65.26
C LEU A 738 5.10 4.97 65.37
N PRO A 739 3.90 4.40 65.20
CA PRO A 739 2.63 5.07 64.88
C PRO A 739 2.07 5.83 66.09
N LEU A 740 1.63 7.08 65.88
CA LEU A 740 1.07 7.89 66.96
C LEU A 740 -0.34 7.41 67.34
N VAL A 741 -0.51 6.94 68.56
CA VAL A 741 -1.81 6.49 69.13
C VAL A 741 -2.28 7.48 70.20
N VAL A 742 -3.59 7.74 70.22
CA VAL A 742 -4.25 8.71 71.11
C VAL A 742 -5.37 8.02 71.90
N GLU A 743 -5.53 8.39 73.16
CA GLU A 743 -6.50 7.78 74.06
C GLU A 743 -7.97 8.00 73.65
N VAL A 744 -8.84 7.15 74.20
CA VAL A 744 -10.25 6.98 73.82
C VAL A 744 -11.06 8.29 73.86
N GLY A 745 -10.70 9.24 74.75
CA GLY A 745 -11.35 10.55 74.85
C GLY A 745 -11.32 11.40 73.57
N ALA A 746 -10.45 11.08 72.60
CA ALA A 746 -10.39 11.78 71.31
C ALA A 746 -11.61 11.52 70.39
N GLU A 747 -12.32 10.38 70.53
CA GLU A 747 -13.44 10.03 69.63
C GLU A 747 -14.71 10.86 69.91
N ASN A 748 -14.86 11.33 71.15
CA ASN A 748 -15.99 12.16 71.61
C ASN A 748 -15.78 13.67 71.40
N LEU A 749 -14.76 14.07 70.63
CA LEU A 749 -14.51 15.47 70.32
C LEU A 749 -15.51 16.00 69.29
N THR A 750 -16.39 16.92 69.73
CA THR A 750 -17.42 17.57 68.89
C THR A 750 -17.05 18.98 68.40
N LYS A 751 -16.19 19.72 69.13
CA LYS A 751 -15.80 21.11 68.82
C LYS A 751 -14.43 21.19 68.14
N THR A 752 -14.35 21.89 67.01
CA THR A 752 -13.11 22.08 66.22
C THR A 752 -11.96 22.75 67.02
N SER A 753 -12.26 23.62 67.98
CA SER A 753 -11.23 24.24 68.84
C SER A 753 -10.46 23.19 69.65
N LYS A 754 -11.16 22.27 70.32
CA LYS A 754 -10.55 21.16 71.07
C LYS A 754 -9.74 20.22 70.16
N ALA A 755 -10.18 20.01 68.91
CA ALA A 755 -9.42 19.22 67.93
C ALA A 755 -8.10 19.89 67.52
N VAL A 756 -8.04 21.22 67.40
CA VAL A 756 -6.78 21.96 67.17
C VAL A 756 -5.88 21.89 68.40
N GLU A 757 -6.44 22.04 69.60
CA GLU A 757 -5.71 21.97 70.86
C GLU A 757 -5.06 20.59 71.08
N LEU A 758 -5.80 19.50 70.83
CA LEU A 758 -5.28 18.13 70.87
C LEU A 758 -4.12 17.96 69.87
N LEU A 759 -4.30 18.37 68.62
CA LEU A 759 -3.25 18.24 67.60
C LEU A 759 -2.02 19.11 67.91
N LYS A 760 -2.16 20.25 68.59
CA LYS A 760 -1.04 21.04 69.10
C LYS A 760 -0.27 20.29 70.18
N LYS A 761 -0.98 19.74 71.19
CA LYS A 761 -0.40 18.95 72.28
C LYS A 761 0.35 17.70 71.78
N LEU A 762 -0.07 17.14 70.65
CA LEU A 762 0.57 16.01 69.96
C LEU A 762 1.70 16.39 68.99
N GLY A 763 2.18 17.64 68.99
CA GLY A 763 3.30 18.09 68.13
C GLY A 763 2.96 18.26 66.64
N CYS A 764 1.70 18.05 66.23
CA CYS A 764 1.28 18.02 64.83
C CYS A 764 1.18 19.41 64.16
N GLU A 765 1.41 20.50 64.89
CA GLU A 765 1.18 21.89 64.43
C GLU A 765 1.94 22.23 63.13
N ALA A 766 3.22 21.86 63.03
CA ALA A 766 4.03 22.12 61.84
C ALA A 766 3.47 21.47 60.56
N ASP A 767 2.84 20.29 60.66
CA ASP A 767 2.24 19.61 59.51
C ASP A 767 0.90 20.22 59.09
N ILE A 768 0.14 20.70 60.08
CA ILE A 768 -1.14 21.39 59.89
C ILE A 768 -0.91 22.74 59.22
N ASP A 769 0.10 23.50 59.65
CA ASP A 769 0.37 24.82 59.08
C ASP A 769 1.00 24.73 57.69
N ARG A 770 1.85 23.71 57.45
CA ARG A 770 2.25 23.27 56.11
C ARG A 770 1.04 22.98 55.22
N ALA A 771 -0.01 22.36 55.75
CA ALA A 771 -1.24 22.08 55.01
C ALA A 771 -2.09 23.34 54.77
N LYS A 772 -2.30 24.20 55.78
CA LYS A 772 -2.99 25.51 55.67
C LYS A 772 -2.34 26.41 54.62
N ALA A 773 -1.03 26.66 54.73
CA ALA A 773 -0.26 27.54 53.86
C ALA A 773 -0.24 27.07 52.39
N SER A 774 -0.43 25.76 52.15
CA SER A 774 -0.44 25.20 50.80
C SER A 774 -1.71 25.48 49.98
N ARG A 775 -2.73 26.13 50.55
CA ARG A 775 -4.07 26.36 49.93
C ARG A 775 -4.01 27.30 48.72
N ASN A 776 -3.82 26.73 47.53
CA ASN A 776 -3.69 27.46 46.27
C ASN A 776 -4.95 27.36 45.40
N LEU A 777 -5.18 28.37 44.55
CA LEU A 777 -6.28 28.37 43.58
C LEU A 777 -5.96 27.46 42.37
N ARG A 778 -6.90 26.60 41.97
CA ARG A 778 -6.72 25.65 40.87
C ARG A 778 -6.71 26.36 39.51
N ARG A 779 -5.62 26.21 38.74
CA ARG A 779 -5.52 26.70 37.35
C ARG A 779 -6.34 25.82 36.38
N GLY A 780 -6.91 26.43 35.33
CA GLY A 780 -7.65 25.75 34.25
C GLY A 780 -9.17 25.58 34.47
N LYS A 781 -9.87 24.96 33.49
CA LYS A 781 -11.34 24.81 33.43
C LYS A 781 -12.01 24.07 34.61
N GLY A 782 -11.24 23.52 35.55
CA GLY A 782 -11.75 22.84 36.75
C GLY A 782 -12.52 23.73 37.76
N LYS A 783 -12.52 25.06 37.58
CA LYS A 783 -13.24 26.02 38.43
C LYS A 783 -14.75 25.73 38.56
N MET A 784 -15.38 25.19 37.52
CA MET A 784 -16.84 25.04 37.40
C MET A 784 -17.48 23.94 38.28
N ARG A 785 -16.69 23.07 38.95
CA ARG A 785 -17.23 21.96 39.76
C ARG A 785 -16.93 22.12 41.26
N ASN A 786 -17.02 23.35 41.77
CA ASN A 786 -16.72 23.81 43.16
C ASN A 786 -15.37 23.44 43.80
N ARG A 787 -14.54 22.59 43.16
CA ARG A 787 -13.19 22.23 43.59
C ARG A 787 -12.17 23.33 43.27
N ARG A 788 -12.46 24.57 43.68
CA ARG A 788 -11.72 25.80 43.37
C ARG A 788 -10.28 25.79 43.93
N TYR A 789 -10.05 25.11 45.05
CA TYR A 789 -8.75 25.05 45.74
C TYR A 789 -7.99 23.72 45.50
N VAL A 790 -6.70 23.76 45.82
CA VAL A 790 -5.79 22.61 45.98
C VAL A 790 -4.99 22.85 47.26
N THR A 791 -4.93 21.84 48.14
CA THR A 791 -4.10 21.80 49.35
C THR A 791 -3.23 20.55 49.31
N ARG A 792 -2.08 20.59 49.99
CA ARG A 792 -1.33 19.40 50.43
C ARG A 792 -2.17 18.63 51.44
N LYS A 793 -1.91 17.33 51.57
CA LYS A 793 -2.53 16.49 52.60
C LYS A 793 -1.70 16.57 53.88
N GLY A 794 -2.36 16.94 54.97
CA GLY A 794 -1.85 16.87 56.33
C GLY A 794 -2.11 15.48 56.95
N PRO A 795 -2.15 15.37 58.29
CA PRO A 795 -2.40 14.10 58.96
C PRO A 795 -3.73 13.46 58.53
N LEU A 796 -3.78 12.13 58.63
CA LEU A 796 -5.01 11.35 58.58
C LEU A 796 -5.34 10.91 60.00
N VAL A 797 -6.49 11.31 60.54
CA VAL A 797 -6.98 10.80 61.83
C VAL A 797 -7.81 9.55 61.55
N VAL A 798 -7.49 8.43 62.19
CA VAL A 798 -8.20 7.16 62.03
C VAL A 798 -8.88 6.78 63.34
N TYR A 799 -10.17 6.50 63.25
CA TYR A 799 -11.07 6.28 64.37
C TYR A 799 -11.89 5.00 64.19
N SER A 800 -12.41 4.44 65.28
CA SER A 800 -13.32 3.30 65.26
C SER A 800 -14.76 3.80 65.14
N GLU A 801 -15.24 4.50 66.18
CA GLU A 801 -16.65 4.86 66.34
C GLU A 801 -16.88 6.38 66.29
N SER A 802 -18.01 6.79 65.72
CA SER A 802 -18.22 8.17 65.27
C SER A 802 -18.80 9.09 66.36
N GLY A 803 -18.14 9.20 67.51
CA GLY A 803 -18.51 10.05 68.66
C GLY A 803 -18.54 11.57 68.41
N GLY A 804 -18.56 12.01 67.15
CA GLY A 804 -18.52 13.41 66.73
C GLY A 804 -17.17 13.88 66.18
N ILE A 805 -16.12 13.04 66.25
CA ILE A 805 -14.79 13.32 65.71
C ILE A 805 -14.81 13.74 64.23
N ASP A 806 -15.72 13.16 63.43
CA ASP A 806 -15.92 13.51 62.02
C ASP A 806 -16.39 14.96 61.81
N LYS A 807 -17.14 15.51 62.78
CA LYS A 807 -17.64 16.89 62.80
C LYS A 807 -16.56 17.86 63.29
N ALA A 808 -15.86 17.54 64.38
CA ALA A 808 -14.86 18.44 64.95
C ALA A 808 -13.69 18.73 63.99
N PHE A 809 -13.15 17.70 63.35
CA PHE A 809 -11.99 17.85 62.46
C PHE A 809 -12.37 18.28 61.03
N ARG A 810 -13.66 18.26 60.66
CA ARG A 810 -14.19 18.50 59.29
C ARG A 810 -13.70 19.78 58.63
N ASN A 811 -13.53 20.83 59.42
CA ASN A 811 -13.21 22.18 58.96
C ASN A 811 -11.70 22.49 58.94
N LEU A 812 -10.83 21.54 59.35
CA LEU A 812 -9.39 21.75 59.44
C LEU A 812 -8.71 21.65 58.06
N PRO A 813 -8.00 22.69 57.56
CA PRO A 813 -7.48 22.69 56.19
C PRO A 813 -6.41 21.61 55.91
N GLY A 814 -6.83 20.55 55.23
CA GLY A 814 -5.94 19.50 54.72
C GLY A 814 -5.74 18.30 55.64
N VAL A 815 -6.26 18.34 56.87
CA VAL A 815 -6.50 17.15 57.70
C VAL A 815 -7.61 16.33 57.04
N GLU A 816 -7.54 15.01 57.16
CA GLU A 816 -8.65 14.10 56.78
C GLU A 816 -8.93 13.14 57.92
N VAL A 817 -10.17 12.65 58.01
CA VAL A 817 -10.60 11.71 59.06
C VAL A 817 -11.29 10.52 58.40
N GLN A 818 -11.03 9.30 58.88
CA GLN A 818 -11.55 8.07 58.28
C GLN A 818 -11.79 6.97 59.33
N CYS A 819 -12.93 6.28 59.24
CA CYS A 819 -13.22 5.09 60.05
C CYS A 819 -12.34 3.90 59.62
N VAL A 820 -11.75 3.18 60.58
CA VAL A 820 -10.76 2.11 60.37
C VAL A 820 -11.22 1.01 59.40
N GLU A 821 -12.48 0.57 59.51
CA GLU A 821 -13.07 -0.48 58.66
C GLU A 821 -13.19 -0.04 57.19
N ARG A 822 -13.22 1.27 56.93
CA ARG A 822 -13.38 1.88 55.61
C ARG A 822 -12.07 2.46 55.05
N LEU A 823 -10.92 2.12 55.63
CA LEU A 823 -9.60 2.54 55.15
C LEU A 823 -9.37 2.13 53.69
N ASN A 824 -8.78 3.04 52.90
CA ASN A 824 -8.48 2.77 51.50
C ASN A 824 -7.14 3.37 51.06
N LEU A 825 -6.58 2.77 50.00
CA LEU A 825 -5.28 3.13 49.45
C LEU A 825 -5.20 4.56 48.89
N LEU A 826 -6.33 5.24 48.61
CA LEU A 826 -6.31 6.65 48.19
C LEU A 826 -6.09 7.62 49.36
N GLN A 827 -6.47 7.25 50.59
CA GLN A 827 -6.23 8.05 51.78
C GLN A 827 -4.87 7.74 52.41
N LEU A 828 -4.45 6.47 52.41
CA LEU A 828 -3.15 6.03 52.91
C LEU A 828 -2.00 6.38 51.93
N ALA A 829 -2.22 6.19 50.62
CA ALA A 829 -1.24 6.45 49.57
C ALA A 829 -1.78 7.38 48.44
N PRO A 830 -2.25 8.61 48.75
CA PRO A 830 -2.65 9.57 47.72
C PRO A 830 -1.49 9.84 46.75
N GLY A 831 -1.73 9.58 45.46
CA GLY A 831 -0.74 9.67 44.39
C GLY A 831 0.16 8.44 44.18
N GLY A 832 0.03 7.40 45.03
CA GLY A 832 0.89 6.21 45.01
C GLY A 832 2.12 6.29 45.91
N HIS A 833 2.43 7.46 46.46
CA HIS A 833 3.47 7.61 47.49
C HIS A 833 3.02 6.96 48.81
N LEU A 834 3.92 6.25 49.49
CA LEU A 834 3.70 5.68 50.82
C LEU A 834 4.07 6.69 51.93
N GLY A 835 4.04 6.29 53.20
CA GLY A 835 4.46 7.15 54.32
C GLY A 835 3.56 8.37 54.56
N ARG A 836 2.23 8.19 54.68
CA ARG A 836 1.39 9.29 55.20
C ARG A 836 1.54 9.34 56.72
N PHE A 837 1.59 10.54 57.30
CA PHE A 837 1.41 10.69 58.75
C PHE A 837 -0.04 10.33 59.15
N ILE A 838 -0.19 9.38 60.06
CA ILE A 838 -1.48 8.91 60.58
C ILE A 838 -1.49 9.08 62.10
N VAL A 839 -2.62 9.56 62.62
CA VAL A 839 -2.93 9.66 64.05
C VAL A 839 -4.04 8.67 64.33
N TRP A 840 -3.81 7.70 65.21
CA TRP A 840 -4.76 6.65 65.56
C TRP A 840 -5.47 6.98 66.86
N THR A 841 -6.73 6.58 67.00
CA THR A 841 -7.34 6.37 68.32
C THR A 841 -7.02 4.95 68.79
N LYS A 842 -6.91 4.74 70.11
CA LYS A 842 -6.57 3.44 70.70
C LYS A 842 -7.50 2.31 70.21
N SER A 843 -8.81 2.56 70.27
CA SER A 843 -9.86 1.69 69.73
C SER A 843 -9.69 1.35 68.24
N ALA A 844 -9.30 2.33 67.41
CA ALA A 844 -9.04 2.11 66.00
C ALA A 844 -7.77 1.30 65.73
N PHE A 845 -6.74 1.47 66.56
CA PHE A 845 -5.48 0.74 66.45
C PHE A 845 -5.65 -0.74 66.83
N GLU A 846 -6.31 -1.01 67.96
CA GLU A 846 -6.60 -2.38 68.44
C GLU A 846 -7.43 -3.17 67.43
N ARG A 847 -8.45 -2.55 66.82
CA ARG A 847 -9.34 -3.18 65.82
C ARG A 847 -8.62 -3.55 64.51
N LEU A 848 -7.41 -3.05 64.23
CA LEU A 848 -6.64 -3.43 63.03
C LEU A 848 -6.36 -4.93 62.94
N ASN A 849 -6.09 -5.59 64.08
CA ASN A 849 -5.76 -7.00 64.13
C ASN A 849 -6.95 -7.88 63.69
N GLU A 850 -8.18 -7.53 64.07
CA GLU A 850 -9.38 -8.23 63.57
C GLU A 850 -9.59 -8.01 62.07
N ILE A 851 -9.34 -6.77 61.63
CA ILE A 851 -9.56 -6.30 60.26
C ILE A 851 -8.51 -6.87 59.29
N PHE A 852 -7.27 -7.19 59.69
CA PHE A 852 -6.22 -7.70 58.79
C PHE A 852 -5.60 -9.06 59.18
N GLY A 853 -5.83 -9.56 60.39
CA GLY A 853 -5.12 -10.72 60.93
C GLY A 853 -3.65 -10.41 61.24
N THR A 854 -2.94 -11.38 61.81
CA THR A 854 -1.51 -11.30 62.07
C THR A 854 -0.74 -12.13 61.02
N THR A 855 0.57 -12.30 61.22
CA THR A 855 1.39 -13.27 60.46
C THR A 855 1.07 -14.73 60.80
N GLU A 856 0.22 -14.97 61.81
CA GLU A 856 -0.02 -16.26 62.44
C GLU A 856 -1.52 -16.60 62.38
N GLU A 857 -2.37 -15.64 62.79
CA GLU A 857 -3.82 -15.73 62.78
C GLU A 857 -4.42 -15.15 61.47
N ALA A 858 -5.52 -15.74 60.99
CA ALA A 858 -6.29 -15.20 59.88
C ALA A 858 -7.19 -14.04 60.34
N SER A 859 -7.56 -13.14 59.42
CA SER A 859 -8.46 -12.03 59.74
C SER A 859 -9.90 -12.50 59.99
N LYS A 860 -10.48 -12.08 61.13
CA LYS A 860 -11.90 -12.28 61.46
C LYS A 860 -12.82 -11.65 60.41
N GLN A 861 -12.56 -10.41 60.00
CA GLN A 861 -13.41 -9.69 59.02
C GLN A 861 -13.13 -10.04 57.55
N LYS A 862 -11.89 -10.45 57.20
CA LYS A 862 -11.48 -10.69 55.81
C LYS A 862 -11.27 -12.17 55.54
N SER A 863 -12.37 -12.86 55.20
CA SER A 863 -12.32 -14.25 54.70
C SER A 863 -11.22 -14.45 53.65
N GLY A 864 -10.49 -15.56 53.82
CA GLY A 864 -9.36 -15.96 52.98
C GLY A 864 -8.14 -15.03 53.05
N TYR A 865 -7.93 -14.29 54.15
CA TYR A 865 -6.80 -13.37 54.31
C TYR A 865 -6.02 -13.59 55.61
N LYS A 866 -4.69 -13.67 55.45
CA LYS A 866 -3.68 -13.71 56.50
C LYS A 866 -2.55 -12.76 56.10
N LEU A 867 -1.87 -12.12 57.05
CA LEU A 867 -0.80 -11.18 56.75
C LEU A 867 0.44 -11.95 56.23
N PRO A 868 1.06 -11.53 55.12
CA PRO A 868 2.24 -12.22 54.61
C PRO A 868 3.42 -12.01 55.58
N ARG A 869 4.09 -13.11 55.96
CA ARG A 869 5.38 -13.05 56.67
C ARG A 869 6.41 -12.35 55.78
N ALA A 870 7.27 -11.53 56.36
CA ALA A 870 8.31 -10.82 55.62
C ALA A 870 9.36 -11.83 55.09
N PRO A 871 9.67 -11.85 53.78
CA PRO A 871 10.65 -12.79 53.22
C PRO A 871 12.10 -12.42 53.54
N MET A 872 12.35 -11.19 54.01
CA MET A 872 13.62 -10.75 54.58
C MET A 872 13.31 -9.88 55.80
N THR A 873 14.00 -10.15 56.92
CA THR A 873 13.95 -9.34 58.15
C THR A 873 15.10 -8.33 58.22
N ASN A 874 16.24 -8.62 57.58
CA ASN A 874 17.36 -7.69 57.45
C ASN A 874 17.12 -6.73 56.28
N ALA A 875 17.32 -5.43 56.51
CA ALA A 875 17.12 -4.37 55.53
C ALA A 875 18.39 -4.00 54.74
N ASP A 876 19.58 -4.43 55.19
CA ASP A 876 20.86 -4.12 54.53
C ASP A 876 21.10 -5.02 53.29
N LEU A 877 20.36 -4.69 52.23
CA LEU A 877 20.55 -5.25 50.89
C LEU A 877 21.97 -5.04 50.36
N THR A 878 22.66 -3.98 50.77
CA THR A 878 24.06 -3.73 50.37
C THR A 878 25.00 -4.81 50.91
N ARG A 879 24.91 -5.12 52.21
CA ARG A 879 25.70 -6.20 52.82
C ARG A 879 25.32 -7.57 52.29
N LEU A 880 24.04 -7.83 52.03
CA LEU A 880 23.58 -9.10 51.43
C LEU A 880 24.07 -9.27 49.99
N ILE A 881 23.93 -8.26 49.14
CA ILE A 881 24.41 -8.29 47.75
C ILE A 881 25.93 -8.47 47.72
N ASN A 882 26.66 -7.85 48.65
CA ASN A 882 28.12 -7.94 48.75
C ASN A 882 28.62 -9.13 49.60
N SER A 883 27.77 -10.10 49.96
CA SER A 883 28.25 -11.37 50.55
C SER A 883 28.92 -12.20 49.46
N ASP A 884 30.10 -12.76 49.75
CA ASP A 884 30.85 -13.64 48.84
C ASP A 884 30.02 -14.86 48.42
N GLU A 885 29.18 -15.37 49.33
CA GLU A 885 28.22 -16.45 49.09
C GLU A 885 27.29 -16.12 47.90
N ILE A 886 26.76 -14.88 47.87
CA ILE A 886 25.82 -14.42 46.84
C ILE A 886 26.57 -14.01 45.57
N GLN A 887 27.72 -13.34 45.68
CA GLN A 887 28.55 -12.99 44.53
C GLN A 887 29.07 -14.23 43.79
N SER A 888 29.37 -15.34 44.48
CA SER A 888 29.84 -16.58 43.86
C SER A 888 28.83 -17.22 42.90
N VAL A 889 27.53 -17.00 43.13
CA VAL A 889 26.42 -17.58 42.33
C VAL A 889 25.93 -16.61 41.26
N VAL A 890 26.10 -15.30 41.44
CA VAL A 890 25.63 -14.27 40.52
C VAL A 890 26.56 -14.16 39.30
N ARG A 891 25.99 -14.37 38.11
CA ARG A 891 26.73 -14.23 36.84
C ARG A 891 27.25 -12.80 36.66
N PRO A 892 28.51 -12.59 36.22
CA PRO A 892 29.09 -11.26 36.07
C PRO A 892 28.29 -10.39 35.09
N ALA A 893 28.19 -9.10 35.43
CA ALA A 893 27.38 -8.15 34.67
C ALA A 893 27.92 -7.97 33.24
N ARG A 894 27.04 -8.12 32.23
CA ARG A 894 27.41 -7.94 30.81
C ARG A 894 27.80 -6.49 30.51
N SER A 895 29.11 -6.23 30.47
CA SER A 895 29.74 -4.96 30.10
C SER A 895 29.57 -4.66 28.61
N GLY A 896 28.36 -4.29 28.18
CA GLY A 896 28.09 -4.04 26.76
C GLY A 896 26.65 -3.71 26.42
N ARG A 897 26.21 -2.48 26.72
CA ARG A 897 25.02 -1.87 26.07
C ARG A 897 25.37 -0.51 25.49
N THR A 898 25.95 -0.52 24.29
CA THR A 898 26.16 0.66 23.44
C THR A 898 24.83 1.22 22.96
N ALA A 899 24.15 1.98 23.82
CA ALA A 899 22.92 2.68 23.46
C ALA A 899 23.20 3.68 22.34
N ARG A 900 22.56 3.51 21.17
CA ARG A 900 22.67 4.46 20.05
C ARG A 900 22.32 5.87 20.54
N PRO A 901 23.15 6.90 20.26
CA PRO A 901 22.88 8.26 20.72
C PRO A 901 21.67 8.84 19.99
N LEU A 902 20.53 8.89 20.68
CA LEU A 902 19.28 9.47 20.17
C LEU A 902 19.49 10.96 19.82
N LYS A 903 19.16 11.35 18.58
CA LYS A 903 19.21 12.76 18.12
C LYS A 903 18.34 13.64 19.03
N LYS A 904 18.97 14.52 19.81
CA LYS A 904 18.29 15.42 20.75
C LYS A 904 17.63 16.57 19.99
N ASN A 905 16.30 16.67 20.05
CA ASN A 905 15.56 17.76 19.39
C ASN A 905 15.93 19.12 19.99
N ALA A 906 16.49 20.01 19.16
CA ALA A 906 17.01 21.31 19.57
C ALA A 906 15.95 22.20 20.24
N LEU A 907 14.73 22.28 19.69
CA LEU A 907 13.65 23.12 20.21
C LEU A 907 13.21 22.74 21.64
N LYS A 908 13.54 21.51 22.08
CA LYS A 908 13.22 21.00 23.44
C LYS A 908 14.45 20.87 24.34
N ASN A 909 15.66 20.76 23.80
CA ASN A 909 16.89 20.63 24.59
C ASN A 909 17.78 21.88 24.42
N LEU A 910 17.83 22.71 25.45
CA LEU A 910 18.57 23.98 25.44
C LEU A 910 20.07 23.80 25.09
N GLY A 911 20.71 22.71 25.52
CA GLY A 911 22.11 22.45 25.18
C GLY A 911 22.34 22.14 23.70
N ALA A 912 21.36 21.50 23.03
CA ALA A 912 21.38 21.33 21.58
C ALA A 912 21.00 22.63 20.85
N LEU A 913 20.03 23.40 21.36
CA LEU A 913 19.64 24.70 20.81
C LEU A 913 20.82 25.67 20.80
N LEU A 914 21.56 25.78 21.90
CA LEU A 914 22.69 26.69 22.05
C LEU A 914 23.90 26.33 21.18
N LYS A 915 24.06 25.06 20.79
CA LYS A 915 25.07 24.64 19.81
C LYS A 915 24.69 25.00 18.36
N LEU A 916 23.40 25.07 18.05
CA LEU A 916 22.89 25.42 16.71
C LEU A 916 22.60 26.92 16.56
N ASN A 917 22.29 27.61 17.66
CA ASN A 917 22.03 29.05 17.71
C ASN A 917 22.49 29.61 19.08
N PRO A 918 23.73 30.15 19.16
CA PRO A 918 24.24 30.77 20.39
C PRO A 918 23.39 31.95 20.88
N TYR A 919 22.82 32.74 19.96
CA TYR A 919 22.00 33.92 20.24
C TYR A 919 20.70 33.58 20.98
N ALA A 920 20.24 32.33 20.95
CA ALA A 920 19.11 31.86 21.76
C ALA A 920 19.34 32.06 23.28
N LYS A 921 20.59 32.11 23.74
CA LYS A 921 20.94 32.49 25.14
C LYS A 921 20.55 33.93 25.44
N THR A 922 20.86 34.83 24.50
CA THR A 922 20.68 36.28 24.62
C THR A 922 19.19 36.63 24.52
N ALA A 923 18.49 36.12 23.51
CA ALA A 923 17.06 36.31 23.32
C ALA A 923 16.26 35.89 24.57
N ARG A 924 16.58 34.72 25.15
CA ARG A 924 15.89 34.22 26.35
C ARG A 924 16.24 34.99 27.62
N ARG A 925 17.41 35.62 27.70
CA ARG A 925 17.76 36.55 28.79
C ARG A 925 16.97 37.87 28.69
N VAL A 926 16.80 38.39 27.47
CA VAL A 926 15.95 39.57 27.20
C VAL A 926 14.48 39.27 27.53
N GLU A 927 13.97 38.10 27.15
CA GLU A 927 12.61 37.67 27.46
C GLU A 927 12.34 37.61 28.97
N LEU A 928 13.24 37.02 29.75
CA LEU A 928 13.16 36.98 31.22
C LEU A 928 13.17 38.39 31.84
N LEU A 929 14.09 39.27 31.43
CA LEU A 929 14.15 40.65 31.91
C LEU A 929 12.87 41.44 31.55
N ALA A 930 12.27 41.16 30.39
CA ALA A 930 10.98 41.75 29.99
C ALA A 930 9.78 41.17 30.77
N GLU A 931 9.86 39.93 31.28
CA GLU A 931 8.86 39.36 32.19
C GLU A 931 9.00 39.94 33.61
N GLU A 932 10.23 40.13 34.10
CA GLU A 932 10.50 40.79 35.39
C GLU A 932 10.05 42.25 35.42
N ARG A 933 10.34 43.03 34.35
CA ARG A 933 9.81 44.40 34.19
C ARG A 933 8.28 44.43 34.23
N ARG A 934 7.62 43.52 33.49
CA ARG A 934 6.14 43.38 33.52
C ARG A 934 5.62 42.98 34.89
N ARG A 935 6.36 42.20 35.67
CA ARG A 935 6.02 41.79 37.05
C ARG A 935 6.18 42.95 38.05
N LYS A 936 7.22 43.78 37.92
CA LYS A 936 7.41 45.01 38.72
C LYS A 936 6.30 46.03 38.49
N ALA A 937 6.08 46.43 37.23
CA ALA A 937 5.02 47.38 36.85
C ALA A 937 3.61 46.92 37.32
N LYS A 938 3.37 45.61 37.34
CA LYS A 938 2.12 45.04 37.86
C LYS A 938 2.02 45.05 39.39
N ALA A 939 3.14 44.97 40.11
CA ALA A 939 3.17 45.13 41.57
C ALA A 939 2.97 46.61 41.96
N GLU A 940 3.67 47.52 41.29
CA GLU A 940 3.53 48.99 41.45
C GLU A 940 2.09 49.45 41.20
N LYS A 941 1.48 49.04 40.08
CA LYS A 941 0.07 49.34 39.78
C LYS A 941 -0.90 48.76 40.82
N MET A 942 -0.57 47.63 41.47
CA MET A 942 -1.36 47.05 42.57
C MET A 942 -1.12 47.74 43.92
N ALA A 943 -0.01 48.48 44.09
CA ALA A 943 0.24 49.31 45.27
C ALA A 943 -0.55 50.61 45.21
N ALA A 944 -0.48 51.33 44.08
CA ALA A 944 -1.26 52.57 43.88
C ALA A 944 -2.78 52.36 44.05
N ILE A 945 -3.31 51.20 43.61
CA ILE A 945 -4.73 50.80 43.79
C ILE A 945 -5.09 50.55 45.28
N ARG A 946 -4.10 50.32 46.16
CA ARG A 946 -4.31 50.20 47.61
C ARG A 946 -4.21 51.55 48.31
N GLU A 947 -3.27 52.39 47.91
CA GLU A 947 -3.11 53.74 48.47
C GLU A 947 -4.32 54.62 48.14
N GLY A 948 -4.84 54.57 46.90
CA GLY A 948 -6.09 55.23 46.49
C GLY A 948 -7.37 54.72 47.19
N ARG A 949 -7.26 53.84 48.20
CA ARG A 949 -8.38 53.34 49.01
C ARG A 949 -8.32 53.70 50.50
N SER A 950 -7.23 54.27 51.01
CA SER A 950 -7.10 54.53 52.45
C SER A 950 -7.89 55.76 52.93
N GLY A 951 -8.05 56.80 52.10
CA GLY A 951 -8.62 58.09 52.53
C GLY A 951 -10.15 58.15 52.70
N GLY A 952 -10.92 57.25 52.09
CA GLY A 952 -12.38 57.40 51.97
C GLY A 952 -13.25 56.63 52.98
N GLY A 953 -12.65 55.85 53.88
CA GLY A 953 -13.35 54.73 54.55
C GLY A 953 -14.45 55.08 55.57
N ARG A 954 -14.39 56.25 56.23
CA ARG A 954 -15.21 56.49 57.44
C ARG A 954 -16.60 57.09 57.21
N LYS A 955 -16.81 57.93 56.18
CA LYS A 955 -18.09 58.66 55.98
C LYS A 955 -19.19 57.90 55.22
N ARG A 956 -18.93 56.73 54.62
CA ARG A 956 -19.96 55.94 53.91
C ARG A 956 -20.75 54.96 54.79
N ALA A 957 -20.22 54.57 55.94
CA ALA A 957 -20.72 53.43 56.71
C ALA A 957 -21.96 53.70 57.58
N GLU A 958 -22.48 54.93 57.60
CA GLU A 958 -23.66 55.32 58.39
C GLU A 958 -24.93 55.35 57.52
N GLY A 959 -24.92 56.07 56.39
CA GLY A 959 -26.08 56.12 55.48
C GLY A 959 -26.52 54.75 54.94
N GLU A 960 -25.57 53.83 54.67
CA GLU A 960 -25.90 52.45 54.25
C GLU A 960 -26.71 51.67 55.30
N LYS A 961 -26.60 52.01 56.60
CA LYS A 961 -27.36 51.36 57.68
C LYS A 961 -28.79 51.90 57.80
N GLU A 962 -29.02 53.16 57.47
CA GLU A 962 -30.36 53.75 57.51
C GLU A 962 -31.20 53.27 56.32
N VAL A 963 -30.62 53.23 55.12
CA VAL A 963 -31.25 52.63 53.93
C VAL A 963 -31.62 51.16 54.18
N GLY A 964 -30.72 50.39 54.83
CA GLY A 964 -31.00 49.00 55.22
C GLY A 964 -32.16 48.86 56.21
N LYS A 965 -32.30 49.77 57.18
CA LYS A 965 -33.44 49.80 58.12
C LYS A 965 -34.75 50.18 57.43
N ALA A 966 -34.73 51.17 56.52
CA ALA A 966 -35.90 51.57 55.75
C ALA A 966 -36.43 50.41 54.88
N PHE A 967 -35.53 49.73 54.15
CA PHE A 967 -35.86 48.57 53.31
C PHE A 967 -36.47 47.40 54.10
N ILE A 968 -35.94 47.12 55.30
CA ILE A 968 -36.51 46.08 56.18
C ILE A 968 -37.88 46.50 56.74
N LYS A 969 -38.11 47.79 57.04
CA LYS A 969 -39.42 48.28 57.46
C LYS A 969 -40.47 48.15 56.35
N GLN A 970 -40.08 48.45 55.11
CA GLN A 970 -40.92 48.34 53.92
C GLN A 970 -41.32 46.87 53.66
N LEU A 971 -40.35 45.94 53.65
CA LEU A 971 -40.61 44.49 53.58
C LEU A 971 -41.52 43.94 54.70
N ARG A 972 -41.61 44.63 55.84
CA ARG A 972 -42.50 44.27 56.95
C ARG A 972 -43.90 44.89 56.85
N THR A 973 -44.11 45.80 55.89
CA THR A 973 -45.37 46.48 55.60
C THR A 973 -46.03 45.86 54.36
N ASP A 974 -45.22 45.50 53.36
CA ASP A 974 -45.65 44.88 52.08
C ASP A 974 -45.94 43.36 52.21
N SER A 975 -46.13 42.84 53.43
CA SER A 975 -46.24 41.41 53.73
C SER A 975 -47.63 41.07 54.29
N GLU A 976 -48.57 40.73 53.40
CA GLU A 976 -49.96 40.36 53.71
C GLU A 976 -50.12 38.97 54.40
N TYR A 977 -49.35 38.72 55.45
CA TYR A 977 -49.57 37.59 56.38
C TYR A 977 -50.29 38.09 57.64
N GLN A 978 -51.62 38.02 57.63
CA GLN A 978 -52.45 38.15 58.83
C GLN A 978 -53.08 36.80 59.17
N GLY A 979 -53.24 36.50 60.47
CA GLY A 979 -53.90 35.29 60.95
C GLY A 979 -52.96 34.20 61.47
N GLU A 980 -53.55 33.04 61.75
CA GLU A 980 -53.01 31.96 62.58
C GLU A 980 -51.70 31.36 62.04
N ASP A 981 -51.47 31.39 60.73
CA ASP A 981 -50.24 30.94 60.07
C ASP A 981 -48.97 31.61 60.64
N TYR A 982 -49.05 32.87 61.09
CA TYR A 982 -47.91 33.57 61.67
C TYR A 982 -47.53 32.99 63.04
N GLU A 983 -48.51 32.61 63.87
CA GLU A 983 -48.26 32.00 65.18
C GLU A 983 -47.68 30.59 65.02
N VAL A 984 -48.24 29.79 64.10
CA VAL A 984 -47.70 28.47 63.73
C VAL A 984 -46.24 28.59 63.27
N PHE A 985 -45.94 29.55 62.38
CA PHE A 985 -44.57 29.78 61.90
C PHE A 985 -43.61 30.27 63.00
N SER A 986 -44.09 31.10 63.94
CA SER A 986 -43.30 31.55 65.10
C SER A 986 -42.97 30.40 66.05
N SER A 987 -43.91 29.49 66.29
CA SER A 987 -43.70 28.30 67.13
C SER A 987 -42.63 27.36 66.53
N TRP A 988 -42.62 27.23 65.20
CA TRP A 988 -41.66 26.40 64.46
C TRP A 988 -40.22 26.94 64.51
N LEU A 989 -40.07 28.27 64.69
CA LEU A 989 -38.76 28.92 64.90
C LEU A 989 -38.24 28.82 66.34
N GLY A 990 -39.01 28.22 67.27
CA GLY A 990 -38.55 27.91 68.62
C GLY A 990 -38.33 29.12 69.51
N GLN A 991 -39.03 30.24 69.24
CA GLN A 991 -38.99 31.45 70.06
C GLN A 991 -40.27 31.55 70.91
N THR A 992 -40.23 30.94 72.09
CA THR A 992 -41.07 31.40 73.21
C THR A 992 -40.65 32.82 73.61
N ALA A 993 -41.61 33.63 74.06
CA ALA A 993 -41.45 35.07 74.34
C ALA A 993 -40.28 35.43 75.26
#